data_AF-A0A0Q9TIA3-F1
#
_entry.id   AF-A0A0Q9TIA3-F1
#
_cell.length_a   1.000
_cell.length_b   1.000
_cell.length_c   1.000
_cell.angle_alpha   90.00
_cell.angle_beta   90.00
_cell.angle_gamma   90.00
#
_symmetry.space_group_name_H-M   'P 1'
#
loop_
_entity.id
_entity.type
_entity.pdbx_description
1 polymer ?
#
loop_
_entity_poly.entity_id
_entity_poly.type
_entity_poly.pdbx_seq_one_letter_code
_entity_poly.pdbx_strand_id
1 'polypeptide(L)'
;MTSQTTETFANPDGSFTDEIAVEPVRVNRAGAWLPVDSTLQANLDGSWSPKVSATSMRFSGGGTQPLAVVTRGGVTVDLTWPESLPVPVIEGDTAIYQEVYPGVDLEVTAAGTSLTHRIVVKSRAAASDPRVRTVHYGQTVRGGQKVSLPGGGMKVTDGFGQTVFESPEPIMWDSSSSPTPTSTGTGTSSSKQVTATKLSAAGADTGGASEDASGGTSDAPVEGDRVSELSSSITADTLTVAPPAAVLDSASTSYPVIIDPPLGTKVPTYTMVDAAYPTVSYYKYPSADQGVGYQDFSAWSRKRLFYGFTTSGYNGTLVKSATFSAYEVYSATCSAGTVDAYLTNMISSATTWNNQPSRIGSIRSSFSVKAGRSDCNSGGYWGSWDVKSAVVDRTTAKASTTTIQLAGRSETTDSSWMRFAGPSTANYPRLSVVYTHIPSQVSTGDMKAPTSTTSCSTSSTNPVTIKTDIANNAYFYAKVKDGDTGTMYLDVLIASQTLSTAGFSVTANTLSAQQKIAIPTTLTNNGVYSWKARARDDDGGVGAWSAYCWFKVDNTKPSPPEVVVTGGNEQLLPAGTTSVGLTFTQTDAKYFDWKLGTSTQARKTATSGSAPATASLNADVTSVTAQAIDAANNVSNSSPPVWLVRATPQRLAGFGFNSMTDPGAVTGSPYGAQADQWHLPISPDQTPWTDGRYAGCVSGTDASGNPLPPCSTPADLAVSFPDGSSPVSDDHRPVRTDASFTVGTWVHVDEDAGVQTILAQDGTDGYRLEYVPDFQDASMTTPAPRFVFSVGSGASTVKVADALPATEARTSRWVYVAGIYNKLSASSSEITVTAVTKYGVDDNGQGPIDQEVTSAPVALSRALTYATGTFRLGDSAVSTPLRGSVDNLSFYQAAMAQLSLSDAASENYPGAGA
;
A
#
# COMPACT_ATOMS: atom_id res chain seq x y z
N MET A 1 22.54 -11.44 -19.90
CA MET A 1 21.28 -12.21 -19.98
C MET A 1 21.28 -12.99 -21.29
N THR A 2 20.60 -14.12 -21.39
CA THR A 2 20.65 -14.98 -22.59
C THR A 2 19.26 -15.50 -22.92
N SER A 3 18.89 -15.46 -24.20
CA SER A 3 17.67 -16.02 -24.76
C SER A 3 18.00 -16.88 -25.99
N GLN A 4 16.99 -17.51 -26.58
CA GLN A 4 17.14 -18.29 -27.83
C GLN A 4 17.71 -17.47 -29.00
N THR A 5 17.40 -16.17 -29.05
CA THR A 5 17.76 -15.24 -30.14
C THR A 5 18.75 -14.17 -29.74
N THR A 6 18.96 -13.92 -28.44
CA THR A 6 19.63 -12.71 -27.94
C THR A 6 20.66 -13.02 -26.86
N GLU A 7 21.81 -12.36 -26.90
CA GLU A 7 22.78 -12.30 -25.80
C GLU A 7 22.99 -10.86 -25.35
N THR A 8 22.67 -10.59 -24.08
CA THR A 8 22.86 -9.29 -23.43
C THR A 8 24.11 -9.33 -22.56
N PHE A 9 25.14 -8.57 -22.92
CA PHE A 9 26.35 -8.35 -22.13
C PHE A 9 26.23 -7.04 -21.35
N ALA A 10 26.80 -6.99 -20.14
CA ALA A 10 27.01 -5.73 -19.42
C ALA A 10 28.45 -5.26 -19.70
N ASN A 11 28.59 -4.02 -20.15
CA ASN A 11 29.85 -3.43 -20.56
C ASN A 11 30.55 -2.73 -19.38
N PRO A 12 31.89 -2.58 -19.38
CA PRO A 12 32.61 -1.90 -18.30
C PRO A 12 32.28 -0.42 -18.10
N ASP A 13 31.61 0.23 -19.06
CA ASP A 13 31.15 1.62 -18.99
C ASP A 13 29.72 1.77 -18.40
N GLY A 14 29.12 0.68 -17.92
CA GLY A 14 27.75 0.65 -17.39
C GLY A 14 26.66 0.44 -18.43
N SER A 15 26.99 0.45 -19.73
CA SER A 15 26.03 0.16 -20.80
C SER A 15 25.81 -1.33 -21.04
N PHE A 16 24.82 -1.67 -21.85
CA PHE A 16 24.49 -3.04 -22.26
C PHE A 16 24.69 -3.21 -23.76
N THR A 17 25.17 -4.39 -24.17
CA THR A 17 25.26 -4.81 -25.57
C THR A 17 24.35 -6.01 -25.81
N ASP A 18 23.35 -5.89 -26.68
CA ASP A 18 22.55 -7.01 -27.18
C ASP A 18 23.06 -7.47 -28.55
N GLU A 19 23.46 -8.74 -28.69
CA GLU A 19 23.63 -9.42 -29.99
C GLU A 19 22.35 -10.21 -30.31
N ILE A 20 21.61 -9.81 -31.34
CA ILE A 20 20.30 -10.36 -31.74
C ILE A 20 20.40 -11.11 -33.07
N ALA A 21 19.97 -12.37 -33.11
CA ALA A 21 19.81 -13.17 -34.33
C ALA A 21 18.36 -13.10 -34.88
N VAL A 22 18.19 -13.34 -36.19
CA VAL A 22 16.85 -13.41 -36.85
C VAL A 22 16.12 -14.75 -36.68
N GLU A 23 16.80 -15.76 -36.14
CA GLU A 23 16.27 -17.08 -35.77
C GLU A 23 16.87 -17.48 -34.41
N PRO A 24 16.27 -18.42 -33.66
CA PRO A 24 16.95 -19.11 -32.58
C PRO A 24 18.24 -19.81 -32.99
N VAL A 25 19.35 -19.37 -32.41
CA VAL A 25 20.70 -19.96 -32.61
C VAL A 25 21.13 -20.84 -31.43
N ARG A 26 20.33 -20.86 -30.36
CA ARG A 26 20.59 -21.60 -29.12
C ARG A 26 19.30 -22.01 -28.40
N VAL A 27 19.38 -23.04 -27.57
CA VAL A 27 18.25 -23.59 -26.82
C VAL A 27 18.67 -23.87 -25.38
N ASN A 28 17.83 -23.51 -24.41
CA ASN A 28 18.05 -23.91 -23.03
C ASN A 28 17.49 -25.32 -22.80
N ARG A 29 18.35 -26.26 -22.39
CA ARG A 29 17.96 -27.60 -21.93
C ARG A 29 18.47 -27.79 -20.50
N ALA A 30 17.54 -28.01 -19.56
CA ALA A 30 17.83 -28.24 -18.14
C ALA A 30 18.77 -27.20 -17.47
N GLY A 31 18.74 -25.94 -17.93
CA GLY A 31 19.57 -24.85 -17.42
C GLY A 31 20.80 -24.54 -18.28
N ALA A 32 21.26 -25.47 -19.11
CA ALA A 32 22.38 -25.26 -20.03
C ALA A 32 21.91 -24.69 -21.37
N TRP A 33 22.62 -23.68 -21.89
CA TRP A 33 22.45 -23.20 -23.27
C TRP A 33 23.30 -24.02 -24.22
N LEU A 34 22.66 -24.68 -25.19
CA LEU A 34 23.31 -25.41 -26.28
C LEU A 34 23.08 -24.65 -27.60
N PRO A 35 24.03 -24.66 -28.55
CA PRO A 35 23.76 -24.17 -29.90
C PRO A 35 22.67 -25.00 -30.57
N VAL A 36 21.98 -24.41 -31.55
CA VAL A 36 21.08 -25.18 -32.43
C VAL A 36 21.91 -26.11 -33.32
N ASP A 37 21.43 -27.35 -33.44
CA ASP A 37 21.98 -28.41 -34.26
C ASP A 37 20.79 -29.12 -34.93
N SER A 38 20.57 -28.80 -36.21
CA SER A 38 19.47 -29.34 -37.00
C SER A 38 19.65 -30.82 -37.35
N THR A 39 20.88 -31.35 -37.28
CA THR A 39 21.20 -32.67 -37.82
C THR A 39 20.42 -33.77 -37.12
N LEU A 40 19.91 -34.72 -37.93
CA LEU A 40 18.95 -35.71 -37.47
C LEU A 40 19.65 -36.84 -36.70
N GLN A 41 19.04 -37.21 -35.57
CA GLN A 41 19.39 -38.40 -34.79
C GLN A 41 18.20 -39.37 -34.75
N ALA A 42 18.49 -40.67 -34.71
CA ALA A 42 17.48 -41.71 -34.55
C ALA A 42 16.99 -41.76 -33.10
N ASN A 43 15.68 -41.98 -32.93
CA ASN A 43 15.02 -42.17 -31.64
C ASN A 43 14.75 -43.66 -31.37
N LEU A 44 14.55 -44.00 -30.09
CA LEU A 44 14.28 -45.38 -29.65
C LEU A 44 13.01 -46.01 -30.23
N ASP A 45 12.12 -45.19 -30.82
CA ASP A 45 10.88 -45.62 -31.47
C ASP A 45 10.97 -45.68 -33.01
N GLY A 46 12.19 -45.60 -33.57
CA GLY A 46 12.46 -45.69 -35.00
C GLY A 46 12.24 -44.41 -35.80
N SER A 47 11.76 -43.33 -35.16
CA SER A 47 11.65 -42.00 -35.78
C SER A 47 12.98 -41.22 -35.77
N TRP A 48 13.00 -40.08 -36.46
CA TRP A 48 14.13 -39.16 -36.50
C TRP A 48 13.77 -37.81 -35.87
N SER A 49 14.75 -37.08 -35.32
CA SER A 49 14.55 -35.71 -34.82
C SER A 49 15.87 -34.94 -34.77
N PRO A 50 15.86 -33.60 -34.87
CA PRO A 50 17.05 -32.77 -34.69
C PRO A 50 17.71 -32.98 -33.32
N LYS A 51 19.05 -33.01 -33.28
CA LYS A 51 19.79 -33.08 -32.01
C LYS A 51 19.43 -31.91 -31.09
N VAL A 52 19.42 -30.67 -31.59
CA VAL A 52 19.07 -29.46 -30.81
C VAL A 52 18.26 -28.46 -31.63
N SER A 53 16.93 -28.55 -31.61
CA SER A 53 16.02 -27.54 -32.16
C SER A 53 15.30 -26.72 -31.09
N ALA A 54 14.91 -25.48 -31.41
CA ALA A 54 14.14 -24.60 -30.52
C ALA A 54 12.62 -24.86 -30.57
N THR A 55 12.17 -25.64 -31.56
CA THR A 55 10.80 -26.17 -31.72
C THR A 55 10.90 -27.69 -31.79
N SER A 56 10.03 -28.41 -31.08
CA SER A 56 10.07 -29.88 -31.07
C SER A 56 9.63 -30.42 -32.42
N MET A 57 10.44 -31.28 -33.03
CA MET A 57 10.22 -31.86 -34.35
C MET A 57 10.57 -33.34 -34.32
N ARG A 58 9.75 -34.15 -35.01
CA ARG A 58 9.94 -35.59 -35.16
C ARG A 58 9.50 -36.01 -36.55
N PHE A 59 10.36 -36.67 -37.32
CA PHE A 59 10.08 -37.17 -38.67
C PHE A 59 9.89 -38.68 -38.65
N SER A 60 9.09 -39.21 -39.59
CA SER A 60 8.76 -40.63 -39.69
C SER A 60 9.99 -41.55 -39.83
N GLY A 61 9.87 -42.79 -39.35
CA GLY A 61 10.78 -43.88 -39.69
C GLY A 61 10.36 -44.66 -40.94
N GLY A 62 9.28 -44.24 -41.59
CA GLY A 62 8.54 -45.01 -42.59
C GLY A 62 7.26 -45.64 -42.04
N GLY A 63 6.56 -46.40 -42.87
CA GLY A 63 5.26 -47.00 -42.54
C GLY A 63 4.12 -45.98 -42.54
N THR A 64 3.10 -46.23 -41.73
CA THR A 64 1.88 -45.40 -41.61
C THR A 64 1.96 -44.31 -40.53
N GLN A 65 3.17 -44.01 -40.02
CA GLN A 65 3.37 -42.93 -39.05
C GLN A 65 3.31 -41.55 -39.73
N PRO A 66 2.93 -40.48 -39.00
CA PRO A 66 2.98 -39.11 -39.54
C PRO A 66 4.36 -38.76 -40.09
N LEU A 67 4.38 -38.15 -41.27
CA LEU A 67 5.57 -37.69 -41.98
C LEU A 67 6.44 -36.79 -41.09
N ALA A 68 5.78 -35.83 -40.43
CA ALA A 68 6.39 -34.96 -39.43
C ALA A 68 5.38 -34.60 -38.33
N VAL A 69 5.85 -34.50 -37.09
CA VAL A 69 5.11 -33.97 -35.94
C VAL A 69 5.88 -32.78 -35.39
N VAL A 70 5.25 -31.61 -35.32
CA VAL A 70 5.87 -30.35 -34.88
C VAL A 70 5.10 -29.80 -33.69
N THR A 71 5.77 -29.53 -32.56
CA THR A 71 5.13 -29.04 -31.32
C THR A 71 5.82 -27.79 -30.76
N ARG A 72 5.02 -26.76 -30.48
CA ARG A 72 5.46 -25.50 -29.84
C ARG A 72 4.34 -24.94 -28.96
N GLY A 73 4.67 -24.57 -27.72
CA GLY A 73 3.72 -23.90 -26.81
C GLY A 73 2.46 -24.69 -26.46
N GLY A 74 2.48 -26.03 -26.57
CA GLY A 74 1.30 -26.89 -26.40
C GLY A 74 0.43 -27.05 -27.66
N VAL A 75 0.72 -26.31 -28.73
CA VAL A 75 0.15 -26.54 -30.06
C VAL A 75 1.00 -27.59 -30.80
N THR A 76 0.33 -28.59 -31.38
CA THR A 76 0.95 -29.63 -32.21
C THR A 76 0.35 -29.64 -33.60
N VAL A 77 1.19 -29.80 -34.62
CA VAL A 77 0.80 -30.03 -36.01
C VAL A 77 1.36 -31.38 -36.45
N ASP A 78 0.48 -32.30 -36.82
CA ASP A 78 0.83 -33.57 -37.44
C ASP A 78 0.67 -33.42 -38.97
N LEU A 79 1.73 -33.66 -39.72
CA LEU A 79 1.71 -33.79 -41.18
C LEU A 79 1.71 -35.28 -41.54
N THR A 80 0.83 -35.72 -42.44
CA THR A 80 0.73 -37.13 -42.89
C THR A 80 0.78 -37.25 -44.41
N TRP A 81 1.33 -38.37 -44.89
CA TRP A 81 1.33 -38.75 -46.31
C TRP A 81 0.15 -39.70 -46.61
N PRO A 82 -0.42 -39.72 -47.84
CA PRO A 82 -1.60 -40.55 -48.13
C PRO A 82 -1.31 -42.06 -48.22
N GLU A 83 -0.11 -42.43 -48.64
CA GLU A 83 0.35 -43.82 -48.76
C GLU A 83 1.37 -44.14 -47.66
N SER A 84 1.74 -45.42 -47.50
CA SER A 84 2.77 -45.82 -46.53
C SER A 84 4.12 -45.25 -46.94
N LEU A 85 4.80 -44.56 -46.03
CA LEU A 85 6.13 -44.01 -46.29
C LEU A 85 7.19 -45.14 -46.38
N PRO A 86 8.20 -45.00 -47.26
CA PRO A 86 9.41 -45.83 -47.22
C PRO A 86 10.25 -45.48 -45.98
N VAL A 87 11.28 -46.28 -45.69
CA VAL A 87 12.29 -45.90 -44.68
C VAL A 87 13.16 -44.78 -45.28
N PRO A 88 13.35 -43.63 -44.61
CA PRO A 88 14.11 -42.53 -45.17
C PRO A 88 15.63 -42.80 -45.15
N VAL A 89 16.32 -42.31 -46.18
CA VAL A 89 17.77 -42.03 -46.14
C VAL A 89 17.97 -40.71 -45.42
N ILE A 90 19.02 -40.60 -44.59
CA ILE A 90 19.26 -39.41 -43.75
C ILE A 90 20.56 -38.72 -44.18
N GLU A 91 20.46 -37.47 -44.57
CA GLU A 91 21.57 -36.63 -45.01
C GLU A 91 21.57 -35.33 -44.20
N GLY A 92 22.51 -35.21 -43.24
CA GLY A 92 22.62 -34.03 -42.38
C GLY A 92 21.38 -33.81 -41.51
N ASP A 93 20.58 -32.80 -41.85
CA ASP A 93 19.31 -32.43 -41.23
C ASP A 93 18.06 -32.78 -42.07
N THR A 94 18.26 -33.50 -43.18
CA THR A 94 17.22 -33.89 -44.14
C THR A 94 16.93 -35.38 -44.10
N ALA A 95 15.64 -35.74 -44.16
CA ALA A 95 15.14 -37.10 -44.33
C ALA A 95 14.53 -37.27 -45.73
N ILE A 96 15.13 -38.14 -46.54
CA ILE A 96 14.80 -38.41 -47.94
C ILE A 96 14.03 -39.73 -48.03
N TYR A 97 12.71 -39.64 -48.19
CA TYR A 97 11.80 -40.76 -48.42
C TYR A 97 11.82 -41.12 -49.91
N GLN A 98 12.67 -42.07 -50.28
CA GLN A 98 12.92 -42.42 -51.68
C GLN A 98 11.78 -43.24 -52.31
N GLU A 99 11.41 -42.90 -53.54
CA GLU A 99 10.38 -43.56 -54.36
C GLU A 99 9.00 -43.65 -53.67
N VAL A 100 8.58 -42.57 -52.97
CA VAL A 100 7.20 -42.46 -52.42
C VAL A 100 6.13 -42.62 -53.48
N TYR A 101 6.42 -42.21 -54.71
CA TYR A 101 5.79 -42.70 -55.94
C TYR A 101 6.93 -43.04 -56.95
N PRO A 102 6.68 -43.83 -58.00
CA PRO A 102 7.73 -44.22 -58.95
C PRO A 102 8.40 -43.00 -59.63
N GLY A 103 9.70 -42.84 -59.40
CA GLY A 103 10.49 -41.69 -59.84
C GLY A 103 10.23 -40.40 -59.07
N VAL A 104 9.76 -40.48 -57.82
CA VAL A 104 9.41 -39.34 -56.96
C VAL A 104 9.93 -39.56 -55.54
N ASP A 105 10.76 -38.64 -55.05
CA ASP A 105 11.17 -38.61 -53.64
C ASP A 105 10.41 -37.52 -52.89
N LEU A 106 10.29 -37.70 -51.58
CA LEU A 106 9.77 -36.71 -50.64
C LEU A 106 10.87 -36.42 -49.61
N GLU A 107 11.24 -35.16 -49.45
CA GLU A 107 12.32 -34.72 -48.57
C GLU A 107 11.76 -33.83 -47.47
N VAL A 108 12.24 -34.01 -46.24
CA VAL A 108 11.85 -33.18 -45.08
C VAL A 108 13.12 -32.71 -44.37
N THR A 109 13.37 -31.40 -44.39
CA THR A 109 14.56 -30.78 -43.80
C THR A 109 14.20 -30.04 -42.52
N ALA A 110 14.99 -30.23 -41.47
CA ALA A 110 14.81 -29.53 -40.20
C ALA A 110 15.62 -28.23 -40.12
N ALA A 111 15.02 -27.17 -39.57
CA ALA A 111 15.71 -25.94 -39.18
C ALA A 111 15.41 -25.60 -37.70
N GLY A 112 16.06 -24.57 -37.16
CA GLY A 112 15.96 -24.20 -35.74
C GLY A 112 14.53 -23.98 -35.23
N THR A 113 13.64 -23.42 -36.07
CA THR A 113 12.21 -23.17 -35.74
C THR A 113 11.20 -23.48 -36.84
N SER A 114 11.62 -24.15 -37.92
CA SER A 114 10.81 -24.47 -39.09
C SER A 114 11.21 -25.82 -39.69
N LEU A 115 10.36 -26.38 -40.54
CA LEU A 115 10.75 -27.42 -41.48
C LEU A 115 10.38 -26.99 -42.90
N THR A 116 11.08 -27.53 -43.89
CA THR A 116 10.59 -27.59 -45.27
C THR A 116 10.16 -29.02 -45.56
N HIS A 117 9.22 -29.21 -46.48
CA HIS A 117 8.87 -30.55 -46.96
C HIS A 117 8.53 -30.51 -48.43
N ARG A 118 9.40 -31.09 -49.26
CA ARG A 118 9.41 -30.91 -50.71
C ARG A 118 9.34 -32.24 -51.45
N ILE A 119 8.68 -32.25 -52.59
CA ILE A 119 8.64 -33.41 -53.49
C ILE A 119 9.61 -33.18 -54.64
N VAL A 120 10.48 -34.17 -54.89
CA VAL A 120 11.48 -34.15 -55.96
C VAL A 120 11.05 -35.15 -57.04
N VAL A 121 10.44 -34.63 -58.11
CA VAL A 121 9.95 -35.40 -59.25
C VAL A 121 11.11 -35.62 -60.21
N LYS A 122 11.66 -36.84 -60.26
CA LYS A 122 12.93 -37.16 -60.98
C LYS A 122 12.81 -37.18 -62.50
N SER A 123 11.60 -37.29 -63.05
CA SER A 123 11.41 -37.45 -64.50
C SER A 123 10.03 -37.01 -65.00
N ARG A 124 9.95 -36.77 -66.32
CA ARG A 124 8.70 -36.51 -67.05
C ARG A 124 7.69 -37.68 -66.98
N ALA A 125 8.19 -38.91 -66.82
CA ALA A 125 7.33 -40.07 -66.60
C ALA A 125 6.66 -40.00 -65.22
N ALA A 126 7.43 -39.68 -64.17
CA ALA A 126 6.92 -39.48 -62.82
C ALA A 126 5.92 -38.29 -62.73
N ALA A 127 6.22 -37.18 -63.42
CA ALA A 127 5.31 -36.03 -63.55
C ALA A 127 3.99 -36.34 -64.29
N SER A 128 3.88 -37.51 -64.93
CA SER A 128 2.65 -37.97 -65.56
C SER A 128 1.74 -38.74 -64.61
N ASP A 129 2.20 -39.12 -63.41
CA ASP A 129 1.36 -39.75 -62.38
C ASP A 129 0.30 -38.76 -61.85
N PRO A 130 -1.00 -39.11 -61.85
CA PRO A 130 -2.05 -38.27 -61.29
C PRO A 130 -1.81 -37.82 -59.83
N ARG A 131 -1.12 -38.63 -59.02
CA ARG A 131 -0.78 -38.34 -57.61
C ARG A 131 0.31 -37.26 -57.45
N VAL A 132 1.06 -36.98 -58.52
CA VAL A 132 2.02 -35.87 -58.59
C VAL A 132 1.34 -34.60 -59.10
N ARG A 133 0.32 -34.74 -59.97
CA ARG A 133 -0.48 -33.61 -60.48
C ARG A 133 -1.45 -33.02 -59.44
N THR A 134 -1.83 -33.82 -58.44
CA THR A 134 -2.57 -33.35 -57.26
C THR A 134 -2.00 -34.05 -56.01
N VAL A 135 -1.12 -33.37 -55.30
CA VAL A 135 -0.52 -33.84 -54.05
C VAL A 135 -1.46 -33.52 -52.89
N HIS A 136 -1.65 -34.48 -51.99
CA HIS A 136 -2.42 -34.29 -50.76
C HIS A 136 -1.51 -34.55 -49.54
N TYR A 137 -1.39 -33.58 -48.66
CA TYR A 137 -0.82 -33.75 -47.32
C TYR A 137 -1.96 -33.73 -46.30
N GLY A 138 -2.10 -34.79 -45.50
CA GLY A 138 -3.00 -34.74 -44.36
C GLY A 138 -2.42 -33.85 -43.26
N GLN A 139 -3.27 -33.10 -42.57
CA GLN A 139 -2.86 -32.13 -41.56
C GLN A 139 -3.80 -32.16 -40.36
N THR A 140 -3.32 -32.58 -39.20
CA THR A 140 -4.07 -32.49 -37.93
C THR A 140 -3.45 -31.44 -37.02
N VAL A 141 -4.27 -30.52 -36.50
CA VAL A 141 -3.85 -29.52 -35.51
C VAL A 141 -4.45 -29.87 -34.15
N ARG A 142 -3.62 -29.89 -33.10
CA ARG A 142 -4.03 -30.14 -31.71
C ARG A 142 -3.62 -28.96 -30.84
N GLY A 143 -4.47 -28.55 -29.91
CA GLY A 143 -4.20 -27.43 -28.98
C GLY A 143 -4.28 -26.01 -29.59
N GLY A 144 -4.61 -25.88 -30.88
CA GLY A 144 -4.73 -24.60 -31.58
C GLY A 144 -5.76 -24.63 -32.71
N GLN A 145 -5.94 -23.51 -33.40
CA GLN A 145 -6.88 -23.33 -34.52
C GLN A 145 -6.14 -22.99 -35.82
N LYS A 146 -6.52 -23.64 -36.93
CA LYS A 146 -5.99 -23.36 -38.27
C LYS A 146 -6.77 -22.24 -38.94
N VAL A 147 -6.08 -21.30 -39.58
CA VAL A 147 -6.65 -20.19 -40.34
C VAL A 147 -5.90 -20.04 -41.66
N SER A 148 -6.60 -20.20 -42.78
CA SER A 148 -6.03 -19.98 -44.12
C SER A 148 -5.72 -18.51 -44.36
N LEU A 149 -4.72 -18.22 -45.20
CA LEU A 149 -4.32 -16.89 -45.62
C LEU A 149 -4.77 -16.64 -47.08
N PRO A 150 -4.93 -15.37 -47.52
CA PRO A 150 -5.06 -15.05 -48.94
C PRO A 150 -3.77 -15.44 -49.68
N GLY A 151 -3.89 -16.13 -50.83
CA GLY A 151 -2.75 -16.71 -51.54
C GLY A 151 -2.21 -17.96 -50.84
N GLY A 152 -2.97 -19.06 -50.89
CA GLY A 152 -2.56 -20.44 -50.60
C GLY A 152 -2.13 -20.82 -49.18
N GLY A 153 -1.48 -19.92 -48.43
CA GLY A 153 -0.82 -20.19 -47.17
C GLY A 153 -1.75 -20.39 -45.97
N MET A 154 -1.16 -20.64 -44.81
CA MET A 154 -1.88 -20.88 -43.55
C MET A 154 -1.13 -20.38 -42.33
N LYS A 155 -1.88 -20.14 -41.26
CA LYS A 155 -1.36 -19.95 -39.91
C LYS A 155 -2.10 -20.82 -38.91
N VAL A 156 -1.46 -21.11 -37.77
CA VAL A 156 -2.07 -21.79 -36.63
C VAL A 156 -1.95 -20.90 -35.40
N THR A 157 -3.07 -20.65 -34.72
CA THR A 157 -3.11 -19.85 -33.48
C THR A 157 -3.34 -20.71 -32.24
N ASP A 158 -2.81 -20.29 -31.09
CA ASP A 158 -3.11 -20.88 -29.79
C ASP A 158 -4.51 -20.47 -29.26
N GLY A 159 -4.86 -20.95 -28.06
CA GLY A 159 -6.10 -20.59 -27.36
C GLY A 159 -6.20 -19.14 -26.90
N PHE A 160 -5.15 -18.32 -27.05
CA PHE A 160 -5.14 -16.88 -26.82
C PHE A 160 -5.19 -16.07 -28.13
N GLY A 161 -5.31 -16.76 -29.29
CA GLY A 161 -5.34 -16.14 -30.61
C GLY A 161 -3.96 -15.74 -31.16
N GLN A 162 -2.86 -16.13 -30.51
CA GLN A 162 -1.50 -15.82 -30.99
C GLN A 162 -1.06 -16.83 -32.04
N THR A 163 -0.58 -16.37 -33.20
CA THR A 163 0.02 -17.25 -34.21
C THR A 163 1.26 -17.96 -33.65
N VAL A 164 1.22 -19.28 -33.62
CA VAL A 164 2.36 -20.16 -33.26
C VAL A 164 3.10 -20.61 -34.52
N PHE A 165 2.37 -21.08 -35.53
CA PHE A 165 2.91 -21.56 -36.82
C PHE A 165 2.38 -20.76 -38.01
N GLU A 166 3.17 -20.65 -39.08
CA GLU A 166 2.86 -19.92 -40.31
C GLU A 166 3.56 -20.56 -41.54
N SER A 167 2.86 -20.60 -42.68
CA SER A 167 3.26 -21.19 -43.96
C SER A 167 2.87 -20.26 -45.11
N PRO A 168 3.76 -19.91 -46.05
CA PRO A 168 3.42 -19.18 -47.27
C PRO A 168 2.69 -20.08 -48.30
N GLU A 169 2.41 -19.50 -49.47
CA GLU A 169 1.92 -20.23 -50.64
C GLU A 169 2.99 -21.23 -51.14
N PRO A 170 2.64 -22.47 -51.53
CA PRO A 170 3.61 -23.43 -52.05
C PRO A 170 4.10 -23.04 -53.45
N ILE A 171 5.35 -23.39 -53.78
CA ILE A 171 5.95 -23.11 -55.11
C ILE A 171 6.63 -24.34 -55.72
N MET A 172 6.80 -24.33 -57.05
CA MET A 172 7.57 -25.34 -57.78
C MET A 172 8.63 -24.73 -58.69
N TRP A 173 9.70 -25.47 -58.98
CA TRP A 173 10.74 -25.09 -59.94
C TRP A 173 11.35 -26.30 -60.64
N ASP A 174 11.96 -26.09 -61.80
CA ASP A 174 12.66 -27.12 -62.59
C ASP A 174 14.18 -26.91 -62.56
N SER A 175 14.97 -27.95 -62.80
CA SER A 175 16.44 -27.94 -62.60
C SER A 175 17.21 -27.40 -63.81
N SER A 176 16.71 -26.36 -64.49
CA SER A 176 17.30 -25.90 -65.76
C SER A 176 18.67 -25.22 -65.65
N SER A 177 19.16 -24.93 -64.44
CA SER A 177 20.51 -24.38 -64.21
C SER A 177 21.56 -25.39 -63.69
N SER A 178 21.19 -26.65 -63.41
CA SER A 178 22.12 -27.63 -62.83
C SER A 178 23.31 -27.97 -63.78
N PRO A 179 24.56 -27.98 -63.29
CA PRO A 179 25.74 -28.22 -64.11
C PRO A 179 25.79 -29.66 -64.62
N THR A 180 25.56 -29.84 -65.92
CA THR A 180 25.60 -31.17 -66.56
C THR A 180 27.04 -31.73 -66.54
N PRO A 181 27.27 -32.95 -66.02
CA PRO A 181 28.60 -33.57 -65.99
C PRO A 181 29.05 -33.95 -67.41
N THR A 182 29.67 -32.99 -68.10
CA THR A 182 30.04 -33.12 -69.51
C THR A 182 31.36 -33.88 -69.63
N SER A 183 31.30 -35.08 -70.20
CA SER A 183 32.45 -35.96 -70.37
C SER A 183 33.35 -35.55 -71.55
N THR A 184 34.63 -35.92 -71.44
CA THR A 184 35.69 -35.90 -72.48
C THR A 184 36.21 -34.53 -72.95
N GLY A 185 37.55 -34.38 -72.92
CA GLY A 185 38.27 -33.19 -73.38
C GLY A 185 39.76 -33.25 -73.03
N THR A 186 40.56 -33.97 -73.83
CA THR A 186 42.00 -34.16 -73.56
C THR A 186 42.84 -32.90 -73.83
N GLY A 187 43.61 -32.45 -72.83
CA GLY A 187 44.58 -31.35 -72.95
C GLY A 187 45.79 -31.56 -72.03
N THR A 188 47.00 -31.28 -72.52
CA THR A 188 48.26 -31.77 -71.94
C THR A 188 49.20 -30.65 -71.47
N SER A 189 49.72 -30.77 -70.23
CA SER A 189 50.83 -29.98 -69.65
C SER A 189 50.53 -28.48 -69.41
N SER A 190 51.28 -27.71 -68.60
CA SER A 190 52.64 -27.92 -68.07
C SER A 190 52.81 -27.45 -66.61
N SER A 191 53.83 -27.99 -65.93
CA SER A 191 54.20 -27.64 -64.55
C SER A 191 54.99 -26.34 -64.41
N LYS A 192 54.89 -25.69 -63.24
CA LYS A 192 56.09 -25.12 -62.57
C LYS A 192 55.92 -25.02 -61.06
N GLN A 193 56.97 -25.42 -60.34
CA GLN A 193 57.03 -25.54 -58.87
C GLN A 193 58.11 -24.59 -58.35
N VAL A 194 57.81 -23.79 -57.31
CA VAL A 194 58.81 -23.02 -56.54
C VAL A 194 58.45 -22.99 -55.04
N THR A 195 59.25 -23.68 -54.24
CA THR A 195 59.38 -23.54 -52.76
C THR A 195 60.41 -22.46 -52.41
N ALA A 196 60.48 -21.80 -51.23
CA ALA A 196 59.58 -21.65 -50.06
C ALA A 196 59.77 -20.20 -49.50
N THR A 197 59.86 -19.75 -48.23
CA THR A 197 60.06 -20.29 -46.85
C THR A 197 59.52 -19.24 -45.85
N LYS A 198 58.38 -19.44 -45.18
CA LYS A 198 58.19 -19.97 -43.80
C LYS A 198 58.76 -19.14 -42.62
N LEU A 199 57.86 -18.61 -41.78
CA LEU A 199 57.99 -18.42 -40.31
C LEU A 199 56.55 -18.51 -39.73
N SER A 200 56.17 -19.59 -39.04
CA SER A 200 55.91 -19.65 -37.58
C SER A 200 54.82 -18.68 -37.05
N ALA A 201 53.77 -19.10 -36.35
CA ALA A 201 53.30 -20.43 -35.92
C ALA A 201 51.83 -20.30 -35.40
N ALA A 202 51.05 -21.32 -35.02
CA ALA A 202 51.20 -22.78 -35.00
C ALA A 202 49.80 -23.47 -34.93
N GLY A 203 49.73 -24.78 -35.14
CA GLY A 203 49.03 -25.66 -34.18
C GLY A 203 47.52 -25.86 -34.29
N ALA A 204 46.99 -26.18 -35.47
CA ALA A 204 45.72 -26.89 -35.61
C ALA A 204 45.94 -28.18 -36.43
N ASP A 205 45.35 -29.30 -36.00
CA ASP A 205 45.50 -30.61 -36.64
C ASP A 205 44.54 -30.77 -37.84
N THR A 206 44.97 -31.46 -38.88
CA THR A 206 44.29 -31.50 -40.19
C THR A 206 43.76 -32.89 -40.52
N GLY A 207 42.55 -33.19 -40.03
CA GLY A 207 41.74 -34.28 -40.53
C GLY A 207 41.13 -33.92 -41.88
N GLY A 208 41.85 -34.18 -42.97
CA GLY A 208 41.37 -33.92 -44.33
C GLY A 208 40.30 -34.94 -44.76
N ALA A 209 39.10 -34.46 -45.07
CA ALA A 209 38.10 -35.19 -45.85
C ALA A 209 38.09 -34.67 -47.29
N SER A 210 37.92 -35.56 -48.26
CA SER A 210 37.77 -35.20 -49.68
C SER A 210 36.44 -34.52 -49.95
N GLU A 211 36.41 -33.59 -50.90
CA GLU A 211 35.20 -33.23 -51.63
C GLU A 211 34.77 -34.44 -52.46
N ASP A 212 33.96 -35.32 -51.87
CA ASP A 212 33.30 -36.41 -52.60
C ASP A 212 32.02 -35.85 -53.24
N ALA A 213 31.80 -36.17 -54.52
CA ALA A 213 30.88 -35.43 -55.38
C ALA A 213 29.45 -35.99 -55.31
N SER A 214 28.76 -35.77 -54.18
CA SER A 214 27.30 -35.99 -54.10
C SER A 214 26.57 -34.94 -54.95
N GLY A 215 25.96 -35.38 -56.05
CA GLY A 215 25.17 -34.54 -56.95
C GLY A 215 23.81 -34.15 -56.36
N GLY A 216 23.80 -33.26 -55.36
CA GLY A 216 22.58 -32.76 -54.73
C GLY A 216 21.81 -31.77 -55.61
N THR A 217 20.48 -31.84 -55.54
CA THR A 217 19.58 -30.82 -56.09
C THR A 217 19.51 -29.59 -55.19
N SER A 218 19.22 -28.43 -55.74
CA SER A 218 19.19 -27.15 -55.01
C SER A 218 18.04 -27.06 -53.99
N ASP A 219 18.34 -26.58 -52.78
CA ASP A 219 17.35 -26.49 -51.69
C ASP A 219 16.24 -25.43 -51.90
N ALA A 220 16.42 -24.57 -52.90
CA ALA A 220 15.51 -23.51 -53.33
C ALA A 220 15.77 -23.25 -54.83
N PRO A 221 14.90 -22.52 -55.55
CA PRO A 221 15.18 -22.13 -56.93
C PRO A 221 16.53 -21.41 -57.03
N VAL A 222 17.45 -21.98 -57.82
CA VAL A 222 18.72 -21.34 -58.17
C VAL A 222 18.62 -20.69 -59.54
N GLU A 223 19.75 -20.15 -60.01
CA GLU A 223 19.73 -19.01 -60.92
C GLU A 223 19.54 -19.43 -62.39
N GLY A 224 18.28 -19.45 -62.81
CA GLY A 224 17.85 -19.96 -64.11
C GLY A 224 17.00 -21.22 -64.06
N ASP A 225 16.58 -21.64 -62.87
CA ASP A 225 15.48 -22.59 -62.64
C ASP A 225 14.13 -21.90 -62.89
N ARG A 226 13.17 -22.56 -63.55
CA ARG A 226 11.89 -21.93 -63.95
C ARG A 226 10.83 -22.13 -62.87
N VAL A 227 10.63 -21.10 -62.05
CA VAL A 227 9.67 -21.12 -60.95
C VAL A 227 8.22 -20.94 -61.44
N SER A 228 7.28 -21.63 -60.80
CA SER A 228 5.84 -21.44 -60.98
C SER A 228 5.07 -21.57 -59.66
N GLU A 229 3.93 -20.88 -59.58
CA GLU A 229 3.01 -20.93 -58.45
C GLU A 229 2.24 -22.25 -58.44
N LEU A 230 1.97 -22.79 -57.24
CA LEU A 230 1.17 -23.99 -57.08
C LEU A 230 -0.24 -23.63 -56.63
N SER A 231 -1.24 -24.03 -57.43
CA SER A 231 -2.62 -23.90 -57.00
C SER A 231 -2.84 -24.77 -55.76
N SER A 232 -3.16 -24.14 -54.63
CA SER A 232 -3.24 -24.79 -53.33
C SER A 232 -4.58 -24.54 -52.65
N SER A 233 -5.04 -25.52 -51.89
CA SER A 233 -6.29 -25.42 -51.12
C SER A 233 -6.18 -26.15 -49.79
N ILE A 234 -6.69 -25.53 -48.74
CA ILE A 234 -6.55 -25.99 -47.35
C ILE A 234 -7.94 -26.19 -46.76
N THR A 235 -8.28 -27.44 -46.50
CA THR A 235 -9.49 -27.85 -45.76
C THR A 235 -9.15 -27.97 -44.26
N ALA A 236 -10.10 -28.44 -43.44
CA ALA A 236 -9.83 -28.74 -42.03
C ALA A 236 -8.63 -29.71 -41.87
N ASP A 237 -8.63 -30.80 -42.65
CA ASP A 237 -7.77 -31.97 -42.43
C ASP A 237 -6.76 -32.22 -43.56
N THR A 238 -6.74 -31.41 -44.63
CA THR A 238 -5.88 -31.62 -45.81
C THR A 238 -5.35 -30.31 -46.39
N LEU A 239 -4.05 -30.28 -46.68
CA LEU A 239 -3.42 -29.35 -47.63
C LEU A 239 -3.33 -30.07 -48.98
N THR A 240 -3.97 -29.52 -50.01
CA THR A 240 -3.87 -30.01 -51.38
C THR A 240 -3.04 -29.03 -52.20
N VAL A 241 -2.11 -29.55 -52.99
CA VAL A 241 -1.14 -28.81 -53.80
C VAL A 241 -1.15 -29.37 -55.21
N ALA A 242 -1.53 -28.57 -56.20
CA ALA A 242 -1.70 -29.01 -57.59
C ALA A 242 -0.78 -28.21 -58.55
N PRO A 243 0.31 -28.82 -59.04
CA PRO A 243 1.17 -28.26 -60.08
C PRO A 243 0.44 -27.91 -61.39
N PRO A 244 0.70 -26.72 -61.97
CA PRO A 244 0.20 -26.39 -63.31
C PRO A 244 0.71 -27.38 -64.36
N ALA A 245 -0.21 -28.16 -64.95
CA ALA A 245 0.12 -29.17 -65.96
C ALA A 245 0.96 -28.61 -67.11
N ALA A 246 0.70 -27.36 -67.54
CA ALA A 246 1.47 -26.67 -68.59
C ALA A 246 2.98 -26.52 -68.29
N VAL A 247 3.38 -26.54 -67.01
CA VAL A 247 4.79 -26.45 -66.59
C VAL A 247 5.44 -27.83 -66.58
N LEU A 248 4.76 -28.85 -66.07
CA LEU A 248 5.25 -30.24 -66.09
C LEU A 248 5.33 -30.82 -67.52
N ASP A 249 4.29 -30.57 -68.33
CA ASP A 249 4.15 -31.12 -69.69
C ASP A 249 4.97 -30.37 -70.75
N SER A 250 5.45 -29.16 -70.45
CA SER A 250 6.29 -28.35 -71.36
C SER A 250 7.55 -29.11 -71.79
N ALA A 251 7.83 -29.16 -73.09
CA ALA A 251 9.03 -29.79 -73.65
C ALA A 251 10.35 -29.10 -73.26
N SER A 252 10.26 -27.90 -72.66
CA SER A 252 11.40 -27.08 -72.22
C SER A 252 11.61 -27.08 -70.70
N THR A 253 11.08 -28.10 -70.03
CA THR A 253 11.16 -28.32 -68.57
C THR A 253 12.24 -29.37 -68.25
N SER A 254 13.20 -29.00 -67.41
CA SER A 254 14.36 -29.79 -67.00
C SER A 254 14.11 -30.51 -65.68
N TYR A 255 14.22 -31.84 -65.69
CA TYR A 255 14.02 -32.65 -64.49
C TYR A 255 15.35 -32.84 -63.72
N PRO A 256 15.33 -32.93 -62.37
CA PRO A 256 14.15 -33.00 -61.51
C PRO A 256 13.36 -31.69 -61.36
N VAL A 257 12.09 -31.83 -60.98
CA VAL A 257 11.18 -30.71 -60.64
C VAL A 257 10.85 -30.80 -59.15
N ILE A 258 11.00 -29.69 -58.42
CA ILE A 258 10.80 -29.61 -56.98
C ILE A 258 9.48 -28.88 -56.68
N ILE A 259 8.77 -29.29 -55.62
CA ILE A 259 7.46 -28.78 -55.18
C ILE A 259 7.52 -28.59 -53.64
N ASP A 260 7.56 -27.36 -53.11
CA ASP A 260 7.79 -27.06 -51.67
C ASP A 260 6.71 -26.15 -51.03
N PRO A 261 5.95 -26.70 -50.07
CA PRO A 261 5.25 -25.96 -49.00
C PRO A 261 6.05 -25.86 -47.67
N PRO A 262 6.79 -24.77 -47.38
CA PRO A 262 7.56 -24.64 -46.13
C PRO A 262 6.69 -24.28 -44.91
N LEU A 263 7.00 -24.80 -43.70
CA LEU A 263 6.22 -24.59 -42.47
C LEU A 263 7.10 -24.05 -41.33
N GLY A 264 6.82 -22.83 -40.85
CA GLY A 264 7.62 -22.13 -39.84
C GLY A 264 6.82 -21.52 -38.70
N THR A 265 7.47 -20.59 -37.98
CA THR A 265 6.92 -19.93 -36.77
C THR A 265 7.10 -18.41 -36.81
N LYS A 266 6.32 -17.68 -36.01
CA LYS A 266 5.97 -16.27 -36.28
C LYS A 266 7.10 -15.23 -36.12
N VAL A 267 8.07 -15.41 -35.23
CA VAL A 267 9.10 -14.40 -34.88
C VAL A 267 10.41 -15.07 -34.40
N PRO A 268 11.60 -14.56 -34.77
CA PRO A 268 11.87 -13.51 -35.76
C PRO A 268 11.83 -14.04 -37.21
N THR A 269 12.06 -13.15 -38.18
CA THR A 269 11.66 -13.37 -39.58
C THR A 269 12.70 -12.86 -40.58
N TYR A 270 12.78 -13.53 -41.73
CA TYR A 270 13.60 -13.12 -42.87
C TYR A 270 12.95 -13.56 -44.19
N THR A 271 13.27 -12.87 -45.28
CA THR A 271 12.79 -13.22 -46.63
C THR A 271 13.70 -12.63 -47.71
N MET A 272 13.55 -13.12 -48.94
CA MET A 272 14.14 -12.59 -50.16
C MET A 272 12.99 -12.23 -51.14
N VAL A 273 13.20 -11.25 -52.02
CA VAL A 273 12.29 -11.00 -53.15
C VAL A 273 13.08 -10.86 -54.44
N ASP A 274 12.62 -11.53 -55.50
CA ASP A 274 13.26 -11.54 -56.82
C ASP A 274 12.35 -10.89 -57.88
N ALA A 275 12.91 -10.01 -58.70
CA ALA A 275 12.20 -9.42 -59.83
C ALA A 275 11.96 -10.40 -61.00
N ALA A 276 12.72 -11.50 -61.09
CA ALA A 276 12.51 -12.56 -62.08
C ALA A 276 11.23 -13.37 -61.78
N TYR A 277 10.89 -13.51 -60.50
CA TYR A 277 9.74 -14.27 -60.00
C TYR A 277 8.85 -13.40 -59.10
N PRO A 278 8.19 -12.37 -59.68
CA PRO A 278 7.79 -11.20 -58.91
C PRO A 278 6.59 -11.40 -57.97
N THR A 279 5.90 -12.53 -58.10
CA THR A 279 4.78 -12.96 -57.25
C THR A 279 5.14 -14.09 -56.30
N VAL A 280 6.34 -14.67 -56.39
CA VAL A 280 6.82 -15.72 -55.48
C VAL A 280 7.23 -15.13 -54.13
N SER A 281 6.98 -15.88 -53.06
CA SER A 281 7.43 -15.60 -51.69
C SER A 281 8.60 -16.51 -51.31
N TYR A 282 9.73 -15.94 -50.91
CA TYR A 282 10.89 -16.67 -50.39
C TYR A 282 11.02 -16.49 -48.86
N TYR A 283 9.88 -16.48 -48.17
CA TYR A 283 9.79 -16.27 -46.73
C TYR A 283 10.37 -17.47 -45.96
N LYS A 284 11.38 -17.21 -45.11
CA LYS A 284 12.22 -18.24 -44.45
C LYS A 284 12.84 -19.24 -45.44
N TYR A 285 13.51 -18.73 -46.49
CA TYR A 285 14.28 -19.56 -47.43
C TYR A 285 15.26 -20.51 -46.72
N PRO A 286 15.40 -21.78 -47.13
CA PRO A 286 16.24 -22.74 -46.41
C PRO A 286 17.75 -22.60 -46.71
N SER A 287 18.12 -21.98 -47.84
CA SER A 287 19.48 -22.01 -48.38
C SER A 287 20.54 -21.39 -47.47
N ALA A 288 21.74 -21.99 -47.50
CA ALA A 288 22.91 -21.54 -46.72
C ALA A 288 23.36 -20.11 -47.04
N ASP A 289 22.96 -19.53 -48.17
CA ASP A 289 23.18 -18.14 -48.54
C ASP A 289 22.15 -17.63 -49.56
N GLN A 290 22.05 -16.31 -49.76
CA GLN A 290 21.21 -15.67 -50.78
C GLN A 290 21.81 -14.40 -51.38
N GLY A 291 21.42 -14.08 -52.61
CA GLY A 291 21.90 -12.92 -53.37
C GLY A 291 21.20 -11.60 -53.08
N VAL A 292 21.89 -10.49 -53.35
CA VAL A 292 21.37 -9.11 -53.32
C VAL A 292 21.98 -8.28 -54.45
N GLY A 293 21.18 -7.38 -55.05
CA GLY A 293 21.58 -6.54 -56.19
C GLY A 293 20.93 -6.99 -57.49
N TYR A 294 21.61 -6.78 -58.62
CA TYR A 294 21.22 -7.24 -59.95
C TYR A 294 22.32 -8.08 -60.57
N GLN A 295 21.97 -9.11 -61.35
CA GLN A 295 22.88 -9.86 -62.20
C GLN A 295 22.25 -10.17 -63.58
N ASP A 296 23.10 -10.33 -64.59
CA ASP A 296 22.73 -10.65 -65.98
C ASP A 296 23.43 -11.89 -66.56
N PHE A 297 24.41 -12.48 -65.86
CA PHE A 297 24.94 -13.80 -66.20
C PHE A 297 23.83 -14.85 -66.08
N SER A 298 23.73 -15.77 -67.05
CA SER A 298 22.52 -16.59 -67.24
C SER A 298 22.17 -17.44 -65.99
N ALA A 299 20.98 -17.31 -65.39
CA ALA A 299 19.89 -16.37 -65.72
C ALA A 299 19.99 -15.00 -65.03
N TRP A 300 19.38 -13.98 -65.64
CA TRP A 300 19.28 -12.66 -65.01
C TRP A 300 18.38 -12.72 -63.77
N SER A 301 18.73 -11.94 -62.74
CA SER A 301 17.91 -11.79 -61.54
C SER A 301 18.16 -10.45 -60.86
N ARG A 302 17.22 -10.03 -60.00
CA ARG A 302 17.39 -8.87 -59.12
C ARG A 302 16.77 -9.15 -57.76
N LYS A 303 17.62 -9.32 -56.75
CA LYS A 303 17.26 -9.78 -55.41
C LYS A 303 17.43 -8.70 -54.35
N ARG A 304 16.52 -8.68 -53.37
CA ARG A 304 16.62 -7.88 -52.13
C ARG A 304 16.38 -8.79 -50.93
N LEU A 305 17.15 -8.58 -49.86
CA LEU A 305 17.08 -9.38 -48.63
C LEU A 305 16.45 -8.57 -47.50
N PHE A 306 15.66 -9.20 -46.64
CA PHE A 306 15.02 -8.57 -45.49
C PHE A 306 15.26 -9.36 -44.20
N TYR A 307 15.58 -8.64 -43.12
CA TYR A 307 15.90 -9.19 -41.81
C TYR A 307 15.10 -8.47 -40.71
N GLY A 308 14.20 -9.19 -40.06
CA GLY A 308 13.25 -8.68 -39.05
C GLY A 308 13.68 -9.02 -37.62
N PHE A 309 14.24 -8.04 -36.91
CA PHE A 309 14.68 -8.16 -35.52
C PHE A 309 13.59 -7.73 -34.55
N THR A 310 13.50 -8.38 -33.38
CA THR A 310 12.64 -7.92 -32.28
C THR A 310 13.36 -6.82 -31.50
N THR A 311 12.77 -5.63 -31.44
CA THR A 311 13.40 -4.43 -30.86
C THR A 311 12.54 -3.73 -29.81
N SER A 312 11.44 -4.36 -29.36
CA SER A 312 10.54 -3.82 -28.33
C SER A 312 11.20 -3.60 -26.96
N GLY A 313 12.32 -4.28 -26.68
CA GLY A 313 13.06 -4.13 -25.42
C GLY A 313 13.66 -2.73 -25.23
N TYR A 314 13.97 -2.02 -26.33
CA TYR A 314 14.61 -0.71 -26.28
C TYR A 314 13.64 0.45 -25.97
N ASN A 315 12.35 0.16 -25.77
CA ASN A 315 11.33 1.14 -25.38
C ASN A 315 11.62 1.72 -23.99
N GLY A 316 12.20 2.93 -23.93
CA GLY A 316 12.71 3.51 -22.69
C GLY A 316 14.21 3.29 -22.46
N THR A 317 14.98 3.12 -23.54
CA THR A 317 16.44 3.07 -23.53
C THR A 317 17.03 4.18 -24.40
N LEU A 318 18.24 4.61 -24.09
CA LEU A 318 19.09 5.43 -24.94
C LEU A 318 19.99 4.51 -25.77
N VAL A 319 19.69 4.34 -27.05
CA VAL A 319 20.52 3.56 -27.98
C VAL A 319 21.81 4.33 -28.26
N LYS A 320 22.95 3.86 -27.73
CA LYS A 320 24.29 4.41 -27.98
C LYS A 320 24.76 4.08 -29.40
N SER A 321 24.57 2.84 -29.86
CA SER A 321 24.81 2.42 -31.26
C SER A 321 23.90 1.24 -31.66
N ALA A 322 23.72 1.00 -32.96
CA ALA A 322 23.19 -0.27 -33.44
C ALA A 322 23.82 -0.61 -34.80
N THR A 323 24.40 -1.79 -34.92
CA THR A 323 25.09 -2.27 -36.13
C THR A 323 24.45 -3.57 -36.60
N PHE A 324 23.86 -3.56 -37.79
CA PHE A 324 23.46 -4.78 -38.46
C PHE A 324 24.67 -5.37 -39.19
N SER A 325 24.89 -6.68 -39.08
CA SER A 325 26.00 -7.38 -39.73
C SER A 325 25.54 -8.67 -40.42
N ALA A 326 26.08 -8.93 -41.61
CA ALA A 326 25.84 -10.14 -42.40
C ALA A 326 27.12 -10.53 -43.15
N TYR A 327 27.40 -11.83 -43.28
CA TYR A 327 28.66 -12.31 -43.84
C TYR A 327 28.58 -12.53 -45.36
N GLU A 328 29.39 -11.80 -46.12
CA GLU A 328 29.57 -11.92 -47.57
C GLU A 328 30.29 -13.24 -47.89
N VAL A 329 29.64 -14.12 -48.65
CA VAL A 329 30.18 -15.42 -49.10
C VAL A 329 30.57 -15.43 -50.58
N TYR A 330 30.14 -14.43 -51.36
CA TYR A 330 30.47 -14.27 -52.78
C TYR A 330 30.19 -12.84 -53.27
N SER A 331 30.98 -12.36 -54.24
CA SER A 331 30.70 -11.18 -55.07
C SER A 331 30.87 -11.56 -56.54
N ALA A 332 30.04 -11.01 -57.43
CA ALA A 332 30.20 -11.20 -58.87
C ALA A 332 31.55 -10.65 -59.39
N THR A 333 32.03 -9.54 -58.81
CA THR A 333 33.21 -8.82 -59.30
C THR A 333 34.26 -8.62 -58.19
N CYS A 334 35.54 -8.51 -58.57
CA CYS A 334 36.60 -8.10 -57.66
C CYS A 334 36.67 -6.57 -57.43
N SER A 335 35.73 -5.80 -57.98
CA SER A 335 35.55 -4.37 -57.68
C SER A 335 34.64 -4.21 -56.46
N ALA A 336 34.81 -3.13 -55.70
CA ALA A 336 33.99 -2.90 -54.51
C ALA A 336 32.56 -2.46 -54.92
N GLY A 337 31.63 -3.41 -54.94
CA GLY A 337 30.20 -3.11 -55.05
C GLY A 337 29.69 -2.40 -53.80
N THR A 338 28.47 -1.84 -53.85
CA THR A 338 27.86 -1.19 -52.68
C THR A 338 26.46 -1.72 -52.42
N VAL A 339 26.20 -2.14 -51.18
CA VAL A 339 24.90 -2.59 -50.71
C VAL A 339 24.38 -1.58 -49.68
N ASP A 340 23.20 -1.04 -49.95
CA ASP A 340 22.52 -0.04 -49.13
C ASP A 340 21.49 -0.69 -48.21
N ALA A 341 21.53 -0.31 -46.93
CA ALA A 341 20.60 -0.76 -45.90
C ALA A 341 19.47 0.27 -45.71
N TYR A 342 18.23 -0.21 -45.71
CA TYR A 342 17.01 0.60 -45.55
C TYR A 342 16.16 0.09 -44.39
N LEU A 343 15.52 0.99 -43.65
CA LEU A 343 14.40 0.61 -42.77
C LEU A 343 13.15 0.34 -43.61
N THR A 344 12.41 -0.70 -43.28
CA THR A 344 11.14 -1.08 -43.94
C THR A 344 10.04 -1.40 -42.93
N ASN A 345 8.81 -1.51 -43.43
CA ASN A 345 7.71 -2.12 -42.67
C ASN A 345 7.93 -3.63 -42.48
N MET A 346 7.14 -4.26 -41.61
CA MET A 346 7.29 -5.68 -41.28
C MET A 346 7.00 -6.61 -42.46
N ILE A 347 7.84 -7.63 -42.63
CA ILE A 347 7.68 -8.74 -43.58
C ILE A 347 6.77 -9.87 -43.05
N SER A 348 6.24 -10.69 -43.94
CA SER A 348 5.40 -11.86 -43.63
C SER A 348 5.49 -12.92 -44.72
N SER A 349 4.80 -14.05 -44.54
CA SER A 349 4.60 -15.08 -45.57
C SER A 349 4.08 -14.54 -46.92
N ALA A 350 3.34 -13.42 -46.92
CA ALA A 350 2.83 -12.76 -48.12
C ALA A 350 3.79 -11.74 -48.77
N THR A 351 5.05 -11.65 -48.34
CA THR A 351 6.04 -10.72 -48.91
C THR A 351 6.66 -11.27 -50.19
N THR A 352 6.32 -10.65 -51.32
CA THR A 352 6.79 -10.96 -52.68
C THR A 352 7.41 -9.71 -53.32
N TRP A 353 8.01 -9.76 -54.51
CA TRP A 353 8.54 -8.54 -55.15
C TRP A 353 7.44 -7.50 -55.42
N ASN A 354 6.26 -7.94 -55.87
CA ASN A 354 5.10 -7.09 -56.10
C ASN A 354 4.40 -6.64 -54.80
N ASN A 355 4.58 -7.37 -53.69
CA ASN A 355 3.99 -7.08 -52.39
C ASN A 355 5.06 -6.89 -51.28
N GLN A 356 6.13 -6.15 -51.59
CA GLN A 356 7.21 -5.89 -50.65
C GLN A 356 6.93 -4.66 -49.75
N PRO A 357 7.35 -4.66 -48.47
CA PRO A 357 7.06 -3.55 -47.56
C PRO A 357 7.78 -2.27 -47.96
N SER A 358 7.05 -1.15 -47.94
CA SER A 358 7.60 0.18 -48.24
C SER A 358 8.77 0.56 -47.34
N ARG A 359 9.78 1.20 -47.94
CA ARG A 359 10.92 1.83 -47.24
C ARG A 359 10.44 3.00 -46.37
N ILE A 360 11.02 3.15 -45.18
CA ILE A 360 10.72 4.19 -44.21
C ILE A 360 11.89 5.18 -44.20
N GLY A 361 11.76 6.24 -45.01
CA GLY A 361 12.81 7.23 -45.23
C GLY A 361 13.91 6.77 -46.19
N SER A 362 15.06 7.44 -46.12
CA SER A 362 16.22 7.24 -47.00
C SER A 362 17.04 5.99 -46.63
N ILE A 363 18.15 5.77 -47.38
CA ILE A 363 19.25 4.90 -46.98
C ILE A 363 19.64 5.21 -45.53
N ARG A 364 19.84 4.16 -44.71
CA ARG A 364 20.24 4.27 -43.31
C ARG A 364 21.76 4.15 -43.14
N SER A 365 22.37 3.23 -43.87
CA SER A 365 23.83 3.11 -44.01
C SER A 365 24.15 2.36 -45.31
N SER A 366 25.41 2.43 -45.72
CA SER A 366 25.93 1.88 -46.97
C SER A 366 27.21 1.12 -46.67
N PHE A 367 27.40 -0.03 -47.32
CA PHE A 367 28.61 -0.83 -47.13
C PHE A 367 29.18 -1.29 -48.47
N SER A 368 30.51 -1.26 -48.59
CA SER A 368 31.21 -1.49 -49.86
C SER A 368 32.45 -2.38 -49.68
N VAL A 369 32.39 -3.61 -50.18
CA VAL A 369 33.39 -4.68 -49.97
C VAL A 369 33.52 -5.59 -51.21
N LYS A 370 34.32 -6.65 -51.09
CA LYS A 370 34.58 -7.69 -52.09
C LYS A 370 35.17 -8.93 -51.42
N ALA A 371 34.47 -10.06 -51.45
CA ALA A 371 34.97 -11.32 -50.90
C ALA A 371 34.29 -12.57 -51.49
N GLY A 372 34.70 -13.75 -51.00
CA GLY A 372 34.15 -15.06 -51.35
C GLY A 372 34.69 -15.65 -52.65
N ARG A 373 34.96 -14.82 -53.66
CA ARG A 373 35.63 -15.27 -54.90
C ARG A 373 37.12 -15.54 -54.68
N SER A 374 37.60 -16.70 -55.14
CA SER A 374 38.97 -17.17 -54.96
C SER A 374 40.03 -16.33 -55.68
N ASP A 375 39.64 -15.60 -56.72
CA ASP A 375 40.47 -14.65 -57.47
C ASP A 375 40.41 -13.21 -56.93
N CYS A 376 39.54 -12.93 -55.94
CA CYS A 376 39.44 -11.62 -55.27
C CYS A 376 39.95 -11.68 -53.82
N ASN A 377 39.31 -12.51 -52.99
CA ASN A 377 39.62 -12.79 -51.58
C ASN A 377 38.72 -13.96 -51.12
N SER A 378 39.27 -15.16 -50.97
CA SER A 378 38.51 -16.38 -50.66
C SER A 378 37.90 -16.43 -49.26
N GLY A 379 38.39 -15.63 -48.30
CA GLY A 379 38.07 -15.77 -46.87
C GLY A 379 36.72 -15.18 -46.41
N GLY A 380 35.81 -14.82 -47.32
CA GLY A 380 34.57 -14.09 -47.01
C GLY A 380 34.82 -12.72 -46.35
N TYR A 381 33.74 -12.03 -45.93
CA TYR A 381 33.86 -10.77 -45.17
C TYR A 381 32.61 -10.45 -44.34
N TRP A 382 32.77 -9.85 -43.15
CA TRP A 382 31.63 -9.35 -42.36
C TRP A 382 31.16 -7.97 -42.82
N GLY A 383 30.06 -7.95 -43.58
CA GLY A 383 29.29 -6.73 -43.85
C GLY A 383 28.78 -6.09 -42.56
N SER A 384 28.85 -4.76 -42.44
CA SER A 384 28.39 -4.02 -41.26
C SER A 384 27.80 -2.66 -41.62
N TRP A 385 26.58 -2.40 -41.17
CA TRP A 385 25.80 -1.20 -41.46
C TRP A 385 25.35 -0.53 -40.15
N ASP A 386 25.61 0.76 -39.98
CA ASP A 386 25.04 1.54 -38.86
C ASP A 386 23.53 1.72 -39.07
N VAL A 387 22.75 1.05 -38.24
CA VAL A 387 21.29 1.10 -38.25
C VAL A 387 20.74 1.76 -36.98
N LYS A 388 21.56 2.51 -36.23
CA LYS A 388 21.14 3.27 -35.03
C LYS A 388 19.88 4.08 -35.29
N SER A 389 19.83 4.85 -36.38
CA SER A 389 18.65 5.65 -36.74
C SER A 389 17.41 4.80 -37.00
N ALA A 390 17.57 3.59 -37.55
CA ALA A 390 16.46 2.68 -37.80
C ALA A 390 15.87 2.10 -36.50
N VAL A 391 16.73 1.71 -35.55
CA VAL A 391 16.30 1.23 -34.23
C VAL A 391 15.66 2.38 -33.43
N VAL A 392 16.26 3.57 -33.42
CA VAL A 392 15.72 4.75 -32.73
C VAL A 392 14.35 5.17 -33.27
N ASP A 393 14.14 5.19 -34.59
CA ASP A 393 12.83 5.49 -35.18
C ASP A 393 11.76 4.50 -34.73
N ARG A 394 12.10 3.20 -34.74
CA ARG A 394 11.16 2.12 -34.37
C ARG A 394 10.86 2.09 -32.88
N THR A 395 11.85 2.36 -32.04
CA THR A 395 11.69 2.57 -30.59
C THR A 395 10.82 3.80 -30.29
N THR A 396 11.04 4.91 -30.99
CA THR A 396 10.22 6.14 -30.84
C THR A 396 8.77 5.90 -31.24
N ALA A 397 8.55 5.11 -32.32
CA ALA A 397 7.24 4.64 -32.75
C ALA A 397 6.64 3.50 -31.87
N LYS A 398 7.35 3.06 -30.82
CA LYS A 398 6.99 1.93 -29.94
C LYS A 398 6.71 0.62 -30.69
N ALA A 399 7.36 0.41 -31.82
CA ALA A 399 7.17 -0.75 -32.66
C ALA A 399 7.82 -2.01 -32.05
N SER A 400 7.22 -3.17 -32.32
CA SER A 400 7.73 -4.47 -31.85
C SER A 400 9.02 -4.92 -32.56
N THR A 401 9.17 -4.57 -33.83
CA THR A 401 10.24 -5.06 -34.70
C THR A 401 10.91 -3.95 -35.52
N THR A 402 12.19 -4.14 -35.83
CA THR A 402 12.96 -3.35 -36.80
C THR A 402 13.30 -4.25 -37.99
N THR A 403 12.84 -3.89 -39.19
CA THR A 403 13.06 -4.69 -40.41
C THR A 403 14.04 -3.96 -41.33
N ILE A 404 15.23 -4.53 -41.48
CA ILE A 404 16.29 -4.01 -42.35
C ILE A 404 16.18 -4.69 -43.71
N GLN A 405 16.10 -3.91 -44.78
CA GLN A 405 16.27 -4.39 -46.16
C GLN A 405 17.70 -4.10 -46.63
N LEU A 406 18.35 -5.09 -47.24
CA LEU A 406 19.52 -4.88 -48.09
C LEU A 406 19.10 -4.84 -49.57
N ALA A 407 19.66 -3.89 -50.31
CA ALA A 407 19.55 -3.80 -51.77
C ALA A 407 20.89 -3.34 -52.37
N GLY A 408 21.21 -3.77 -53.58
CA GLY A 408 22.36 -3.22 -54.31
C GLY A 408 22.14 -1.74 -54.62
N ARG A 409 23.20 -0.92 -54.55
CA ARG A 409 23.13 0.51 -54.91
C ARG A 409 22.77 0.70 -56.37
N SER A 410 23.32 -0.15 -57.23
CA SER A 410 22.77 -0.40 -58.57
C SER A 410 21.97 -1.69 -58.53
N GLU A 411 20.76 -1.64 -59.07
CA GLU A 411 19.94 -2.83 -59.35
C GLU A 411 19.62 -2.91 -60.86
N THR A 412 20.58 -2.45 -61.66
CA THR A 412 20.58 -2.48 -63.14
C THR A 412 21.96 -2.86 -63.72
N THR A 413 22.93 -3.22 -62.89
CA THR A 413 24.28 -3.67 -63.28
C THR A 413 24.82 -4.65 -62.24
N ASP A 414 25.60 -5.65 -62.69
CA ASP A 414 26.29 -6.67 -61.88
C ASP A 414 27.21 -6.10 -60.77
N SER A 415 27.68 -4.86 -60.92
CA SER A 415 28.62 -4.16 -60.04
C SER A 415 28.26 -4.10 -58.55
N SER A 416 27.04 -4.46 -58.15
CA SER A 416 26.60 -4.55 -56.75
C SER A 416 26.00 -5.91 -56.38
N TRP A 417 26.26 -6.97 -57.16
CA TRP A 417 25.84 -8.33 -56.85
C TRP A 417 26.75 -8.99 -55.81
N MET A 418 26.18 -9.27 -54.64
CA MET A 418 26.81 -9.97 -53.53
C MET A 418 25.89 -11.07 -53.03
N ARG A 419 26.44 -12.11 -52.41
CA ARG A 419 25.66 -13.13 -51.70
C ARG A 419 26.07 -13.18 -50.23
N PHE A 420 25.07 -13.28 -49.35
CA PHE A 420 25.22 -13.22 -47.90
C PHE A 420 24.74 -14.51 -47.24
N ALA A 421 25.47 -14.96 -46.23
CA ALA A 421 25.17 -16.17 -45.47
C ALA A 421 23.76 -16.14 -44.85
N GLY A 422 23.08 -17.28 -44.92
CA GLY A 422 21.71 -17.47 -44.44
C GLY A 422 21.64 -17.66 -42.91
N PRO A 423 20.46 -17.44 -42.29
CA PRO A 423 20.29 -17.56 -40.84
C PRO A 423 20.50 -18.96 -40.25
N SER A 424 20.49 -20.00 -41.08
CA SER A 424 20.80 -21.38 -40.71
C SER A 424 22.29 -21.66 -40.52
N THR A 425 23.18 -20.74 -40.92
CA THR A 425 24.63 -20.94 -40.90
C THR A 425 25.31 -20.44 -39.61
N ALA A 426 26.54 -20.91 -39.37
CA ALA A 426 27.40 -20.39 -38.29
C ALA A 426 27.74 -18.89 -38.43
N ASN A 427 27.59 -18.30 -39.63
CA ASN A 427 27.82 -16.88 -39.91
C ASN A 427 26.51 -16.11 -40.11
N TYR A 428 25.46 -16.48 -39.34
CA TYR A 428 24.12 -15.92 -39.45
C TYR A 428 24.07 -14.37 -39.36
N PRO A 429 23.15 -13.71 -40.10
CA PRO A 429 22.92 -12.27 -39.98
C PRO A 429 22.40 -11.88 -38.60
N ARG A 430 22.96 -10.81 -38.02
CA ARG A 430 22.68 -10.37 -36.65
C ARG A 430 22.63 -8.84 -36.51
N LEU A 431 22.02 -8.37 -35.44
CA LEU A 431 21.95 -6.96 -35.05
C LEU A 431 22.58 -6.80 -33.66
N SER A 432 23.68 -6.06 -33.60
CA SER A 432 24.32 -5.62 -32.36
C SER A 432 23.71 -4.29 -31.93
N VAL A 433 23.29 -4.14 -30.67
CA VAL A 433 22.71 -2.89 -30.12
C VAL A 433 23.39 -2.56 -28.81
N VAL A 434 24.07 -1.41 -28.73
CA VAL A 434 24.60 -0.88 -27.47
C VAL A 434 23.62 0.17 -26.94
N TYR A 435 23.18 0.03 -25.68
CA TYR A 435 22.16 0.88 -25.08
C TYR A 435 22.39 1.07 -23.57
N THR A 436 21.78 2.13 -23.02
CA THR A 436 21.55 2.30 -21.57
C THR A 436 20.05 2.47 -21.32
N HIS A 437 19.54 2.12 -20.14
CA HIS A 437 18.17 2.44 -19.76
C HIS A 437 18.03 3.96 -19.55
N ILE A 438 16.85 4.52 -19.81
CA ILE A 438 16.58 5.90 -19.37
C ILE A 438 16.07 5.90 -17.93
N PRO A 439 16.38 6.93 -17.13
CA PRO A 439 16.03 6.95 -15.72
C PRO A 439 14.53 6.88 -15.51
N SER A 440 14.10 6.01 -14.59
CA SER A 440 12.67 5.79 -14.36
C SER A 440 11.96 7.05 -13.84
N GLN A 441 10.67 7.19 -14.18
CA GLN A 441 9.87 8.33 -13.74
C GLN A 441 9.82 8.40 -12.20
N VAL A 442 10.18 9.56 -11.64
CA VAL A 442 10.15 9.77 -10.19
C VAL A 442 8.69 9.69 -9.70
N SER A 443 8.40 8.70 -8.87
CA SER A 443 7.07 8.50 -8.29
C SER A 443 6.79 9.50 -7.17
N THR A 444 5.55 9.97 -7.05
CA THR A 444 5.14 10.84 -5.93
C THR A 444 5.16 10.13 -4.58
N GLY A 445 5.16 8.79 -4.54
CA GLY A 445 5.43 8.02 -3.32
C GLY A 445 6.90 8.07 -2.86
N ASP A 446 7.83 8.14 -3.80
CA ASP A 446 9.27 8.35 -3.57
C ASP A 446 9.59 9.82 -3.22
N MET A 447 8.65 10.75 -3.46
CA MET A 447 8.71 12.17 -3.10
C MET A 447 8.11 12.47 -1.72
N LYS A 448 8.45 13.62 -1.14
CA LYS A 448 7.84 14.17 0.09
C LYS A 448 7.47 15.65 -0.11
N ALA A 449 6.71 16.23 0.82
CA ALA A 449 6.68 17.69 0.97
C ALA A 449 8.07 18.21 1.42
N PRO A 450 8.30 19.54 1.58
CA PRO A 450 9.58 20.07 2.09
C PRO A 450 10.01 19.69 3.53
N THR A 451 9.47 18.59 4.07
CA THR A 451 9.81 17.97 5.36
C THR A 451 10.02 16.47 5.11
N SER A 452 11.07 15.88 5.69
CA SER A 452 11.53 14.51 5.35
C SER A 452 10.50 13.40 5.61
N THR A 453 9.55 13.63 6.52
CA THR A 453 8.55 12.65 6.96
C THR A 453 7.22 12.74 6.21
N THR A 454 6.91 13.85 5.55
CA THR A 454 5.55 14.14 5.09
C THR A 454 5.32 13.71 3.65
N SER A 455 4.43 12.74 3.43
CA SER A 455 4.07 12.27 2.08
C SER A 455 3.55 13.38 1.16
N CYS A 456 3.79 13.21 -0.13
CA CYS A 456 3.37 14.13 -1.18
C CYS A 456 1.84 14.12 -1.40
N SER A 457 1.21 15.29 -1.60
CA SER A 457 -0.15 15.39 -2.17
C SER A 457 -0.07 15.70 -3.66
N THR A 458 -0.87 15.01 -4.46
CA THR A 458 -1.06 15.30 -5.90
C THR A 458 -2.22 16.25 -6.19
N SER A 459 -2.93 16.73 -5.16
CA SER A 459 -4.07 17.64 -5.31
C SER A 459 -3.69 19.10 -5.08
N SER A 460 -4.02 19.96 -6.04
CA SER A 460 -3.92 21.42 -5.90
C SER A 460 -4.99 22.03 -4.99
N THR A 461 -6.14 21.36 -4.83
CA THR A 461 -7.23 21.80 -3.94
C THR A 461 -7.08 21.28 -2.51
N ASN A 462 -6.27 20.24 -2.31
CA ASN A 462 -5.90 19.72 -1.00
C ASN A 462 -4.37 19.53 -0.90
N PRO A 463 -3.60 20.64 -0.91
CA PRO A 463 -2.15 20.62 -0.73
C PRO A 463 -1.81 20.21 0.72
N VAL A 464 -0.64 19.60 0.95
CA VAL A 464 -0.23 19.30 2.33
C VAL A 464 0.24 20.56 3.03
N THR A 465 -0.44 20.96 4.11
CA THR A 465 0.05 22.04 4.98
C THR A 465 1.31 21.59 5.71
N ILE A 466 2.39 22.35 5.58
CA ILE A 466 3.65 22.13 6.29
C ILE A 466 4.12 23.39 7.00
N LYS A 467 4.70 23.19 8.17
CA LYS A 467 5.57 24.17 8.80
C LYS A 467 6.95 24.09 8.15
N THR A 468 7.51 25.23 7.76
CA THR A 468 8.92 25.31 7.36
C THR A 468 9.55 26.53 8.00
N ASP A 469 10.68 26.33 8.66
CA ASP A 469 11.48 27.45 9.11
C ASP A 469 11.98 28.22 7.86
N ILE A 470 11.58 29.49 7.75
CA ILE A 470 11.91 30.35 6.61
C ILE A 470 13.40 30.78 6.69
N ALA A 471 14.03 30.70 7.86
CA ALA A 471 15.44 31.00 8.05
C ALA A 471 16.36 29.77 7.86
N ASN A 472 15.86 28.55 8.08
CA ASN A 472 16.65 27.32 7.97
C ASN A 472 16.31 26.53 6.70
N ASN A 473 16.83 27.00 5.55
CA ASN A 473 16.94 26.30 4.25
C ASN A 473 15.97 25.11 4.08
N ALA A 474 14.77 25.35 3.56
CA ALA A 474 13.83 24.27 3.25
C ALA A 474 14.43 23.29 2.21
N TYR A 475 14.06 22.01 2.29
CA TYR A 475 14.60 20.97 1.40
C TYR A 475 13.49 20.12 0.77
N PHE A 476 13.57 19.90 -0.55
CA PHE A 476 12.83 18.83 -1.21
C PHE A 476 13.50 17.47 -0.99
N TYR A 477 12.69 16.41 -1.01
CA TYR A 477 13.14 15.03 -0.88
C TYR A 477 12.52 14.16 -1.98
N ALA A 478 13.36 13.47 -2.75
CA ALA A 478 12.95 12.50 -3.77
C ALA A 478 13.96 11.35 -3.83
N LYS A 479 13.50 10.15 -4.21
CA LYS A 479 14.37 9.04 -4.59
C LYS A 479 14.31 8.83 -6.11
N VAL A 480 15.50 8.82 -6.73
CA VAL A 480 15.70 8.38 -8.12
C VAL A 480 15.89 6.87 -8.17
N LYS A 481 15.68 6.26 -9.34
CA LYS A 481 15.94 4.84 -9.62
C LYS A 481 16.31 4.70 -11.09
N ASP A 482 17.32 3.88 -11.36
CA ASP A 482 17.75 3.52 -12.71
C ASP A 482 18.04 2.02 -12.81
N GLY A 483 18.16 1.50 -14.02
CA GLY A 483 18.64 0.13 -14.28
C GLY A 483 20.16 -0.01 -14.25
N ASP A 484 20.87 1.11 -14.46
CA ASP A 484 22.28 1.12 -14.89
C ASP A 484 23.21 1.66 -13.79
N THR A 485 24.51 1.52 -14.00
CA THR A 485 25.55 2.00 -13.06
C THR A 485 26.19 3.29 -13.56
N GLY A 486 25.53 4.44 -13.31
CA GLY A 486 25.98 5.77 -13.72
C GLY A 486 25.77 6.86 -12.65
N THR A 487 26.17 8.10 -12.98
CA THR A 487 25.97 9.28 -12.13
C THR A 487 24.62 9.93 -12.40
N MET A 488 23.74 9.91 -11.40
CA MET A 488 22.42 10.53 -11.55
C MET A 488 22.45 12.04 -11.30
N TYR A 489 21.57 12.74 -12.01
CA TYR A 489 21.17 14.11 -11.75
C TYR A 489 19.67 14.16 -11.50
N LEU A 490 19.26 15.02 -10.56
CA LEU A 490 17.87 15.22 -10.21
C LEU A 490 17.48 16.65 -10.58
N ASP A 491 16.76 16.78 -11.68
CA ASP A 491 16.16 18.06 -12.09
C ASP A 491 14.90 18.28 -11.25
N VAL A 492 14.79 19.46 -10.64
CA VAL A 492 13.64 19.89 -9.87
C VAL A 492 13.06 21.16 -10.48
N LEU A 493 11.73 21.26 -10.47
CA LEU A 493 10.98 22.43 -10.91
C LEU A 493 9.96 22.78 -9.82
N ILE A 494 10.09 23.97 -9.23
CA ILE A 494 9.13 24.56 -8.30
C ILE A 494 8.33 25.68 -9.00
N ALA A 495 7.04 25.79 -8.67
CA ALA A 495 6.15 26.85 -9.12
C ALA A 495 5.13 27.23 -8.03
N SER A 496 4.65 28.48 -8.05
CA SER A 496 3.51 28.95 -7.25
C SER A 496 2.62 29.85 -8.12
N GLN A 497 1.59 30.47 -7.53
CA GLN A 497 0.80 31.50 -8.22
C GLN A 497 1.57 32.82 -8.47
N THR A 498 2.74 33.01 -7.84
CA THR A 498 3.53 34.26 -7.87
C THR A 498 4.98 34.09 -8.29
N LEU A 499 5.52 32.86 -8.26
CA LEU A 499 6.86 32.53 -8.75
C LEU A 499 6.78 32.02 -10.19
N SER A 500 7.52 32.68 -11.08
CA SER A 500 7.90 32.10 -12.36
C SER A 500 8.79 30.86 -12.16
N THR A 501 8.78 29.98 -13.14
CA THR A 501 9.32 28.61 -13.07
C THR A 501 10.81 28.54 -12.69
N ALA A 502 11.11 28.29 -11.42
CA ALA A 502 12.47 28.02 -10.97
C ALA A 502 12.81 26.54 -11.20
N GLY A 503 13.35 26.25 -12.38
CA GLY A 503 13.98 24.97 -12.70
C GLY A 503 15.46 24.96 -12.29
N PHE A 504 15.89 23.96 -11.54
CA PHE A 504 17.28 23.79 -11.11
C PHE A 504 17.65 22.30 -10.99
N SER A 505 18.93 21.99 -11.10
CA SER A 505 19.44 20.60 -11.11
C SER A 505 20.42 20.38 -9.96
N VAL A 506 20.37 19.21 -9.34
CA VAL A 506 21.32 18.79 -8.29
C VAL A 506 21.87 17.41 -8.62
N THR A 507 23.18 17.22 -8.48
CA THR A 507 23.82 15.90 -8.67
C THR A 507 23.38 14.94 -7.55
N ALA A 508 22.96 13.74 -7.94
CA ALA A 508 22.44 12.69 -7.08
C ALA A 508 23.39 11.49 -7.08
N ASN A 509 24.49 11.59 -6.31
CA ASN A 509 25.60 10.63 -6.31
C ASN A 509 25.24 9.19 -5.86
N THR A 510 23.96 8.86 -5.61
CA THR A 510 23.53 7.54 -5.12
C THR A 510 22.14 7.13 -5.64
N LEU A 511 22.09 6.06 -6.43
CA LEU A 511 20.91 5.48 -7.09
C LEU A 511 19.79 4.95 -6.17
N SER A 512 20.03 4.85 -4.86
CA SER A 512 19.14 4.15 -3.93
C SER A 512 18.72 4.96 -2.70
N ALA A 513 19.39 6.08 -2.41
CA ALA A 513 19.09 6.94 -1.27
C ALA A 513 18.07 8.04 -1.63
N GLN A 514 17.35 8.54 -0.62
CA GLN A 514 16.51 9.72 -0.78
C GLN A 514 17.40 10.96 -0.80
N GLN A 515 17.42 11.67 -1.92
CA GLN A 515 18.23 12.86 -2.13
C GLN A 515 17.59 14.07 -1.43
N LYS A 516 18.42 14.95 -0.86
CA LYS A 516 18.01 16.13 -0.10
C LYS A 516 18.45 17.41 -0.84
N ILE A 517 17.48 18.21 -1.27
CA ILE A 517 17.66 19.25 -2.30
C ILE A 517 17.27 20.61 -1.72
N ALA A 518 18.21 21.55 -1.56
CA ALA A 518 17.90 22.87 -1.01
C ALA A 518 16.95 23.64 -1.94
N ILE A 519 15.94 24.31 -1.37
CA ILE A 519 15.01 25.17 -2.13
C ILE A 519 15.68 26.54 -2.35
N PRO A 520 15.96 26.96 -3.61
CA PRO A 520 16.75 28.15 -3.92
C PRO A 520 15.93 29.46 -3.88
N THR A 521 14.85 29.50 -3.09
CA THR A 521 13.93 30.64 -3.02
C THR A 521 13.20 30.68 -1.67
N THR A 522 12.90 31.88 -1.19
CA THR A 522 12.22 32.09 0.09
C THR A 522 10.74 31.73 -0.01
N LEU A 523 10.28 30.78 0.80
CA LEU A 523 8.87 30.44 0.90
C LEU A 523 8.15 31.41 1.86
N THR A 524 6.97 31.89 1.48
CA THR A 524 6.17 32.85 2.24
C THR A 524 5.08 32.16 3.04
N ASN A 525 4.76 32.68 4.24
CA ASN A 525 3.63 32.18 5.03
C ASN A 525 2.31 32.26 4.22
N ASN A 526 1.43 31.27 4.39
CA ASN A 526 0.21 31.05 3.60
C ASN A 526 0.41 30.82 2.08
N GLY A 527 1.64 30.76 1.58
CA GLY A 527 1.92 30.46 0.17
C GLY A 527 1.57 29.01 -0.19
N VAL A 528 0.89 28.82 -1.33
CA VAL A 528 0.64 27.50 -1.94
C VAL A 528 1.61 27.28 -3.09
N TYR A 529 2.29 26.14 -3.06
CA TYR A 529 3.39 25.77 -3.94
C TYR A 529 3.15 24.39 -4.55
N SER A 530 3.75 24.18 -5.72
CA SER A 530 3.87 22.88 -6.37
C SER A 530 5.34 22.63 -6.72
N TRP A 531 5.77 21.37 -6.68
CA TRP A 531 7.05 20.97 -7.23
C TRP A 531 6.95 19.63 -7.96
N LYS A 532 7.85 19.40 -8.93
CA LYS A 532 8.00 18.12 -9.62
C LYS A 532 9.47 17.82 -9.88
N ALA A 533 9.77 16.56 -10.12
CA ALA A 533 11.13 16.05 -10.30
C ALA A 533 11.25 15.13 -11.52
N ARG A 534 12.45 15.04 -12.10
CA ARG A 534 12.84 13.94 -13.00
C ARG A 534 14.30 13.57 -12.76
N ALA A 535 14.63 12.31 -13.01
CA ALA A 535 16.01 11.88 -13.08
C ALA A 535 16.60 12.09 -14.49
N ARG A 536 17.91 12.30 -14.56
CA ARG A 536 18.77 12.19 -15.74
C ARG A 536 20.02 11.42 -15.33
N ASP A 537 20.66 10.75 -16.26
CA ASP A 537 21.98 10.11 -16.09
C ASP A 537 23.09 11.01 -16.69
N ASP A 538 24.33 10.51 -16.66
CA ASP A 538 25.53 11.11 -17.27
C ASP A 538 25.74 10.74 -18.75
N ASP A 539 25.06 9.72 -19.27
CA ASP A 539 25.02 9.38 -20.70
C ASP A 539 24.07 10.26 -21.53
N GLY A 540 23.20 11.04 -20.87
CA GLY A 540 22.27 11.97 -21.47
C GLY A 540 20.82 11.46 -21.58
N GLY A 541 20.49 10.32 -20.99
CA GLY A 541 19.11 9.87 -20.84
C GLY A 541 18.31 10.79 -19.89
N VAL A 542 17.01 10.89 -20.15
CA VAL A 542 16.13 11.84 -19.48
C VAL A 542 14.80 11.17 -19.13
N GLY A 543 14.61 10.93 -17.83
CA GLY A 543 13.37 10.40 -17.29
C GLY A 543 12.19 11.36 -17.44
N ALA A 544 10.98 10.80 -17.43
CA ALA A 544 9.76 11.60 -17.43
C ALA A 544 9.61 12.40 -16.12
N TRP A 545 8.99 13.58 -16.21
CA TRP A 545 8.62 14.37 -15.05
C TRP A 545 7.57 13.64 -14.18
N SER A 546 7.73 13.72 -12.86
CA SER A 546 6.72 13.32 -11.90
C SER A 546 5.42 14.12 -12.08
N ALA A 547 4.32 13.61 -11.51
CA ALA A 547 3.18 14.46 -11.20
C ALA A 547 3.58 15.57 -10.21
N TYR A 548 2.80 16.65 -10.16
CA TYR A 548 3.04 17.76 -9.24
C TYR A 548 2.76 17.34 -7.79
N CYS A 549 3.62 17.83 -6.90
CA CYS A 549 3.59 17.63 -5.47
C CYS A 549 3.24 18.96 -4.78
N TRP A 550 2.06 19.03 -4.18
CA TRP A 550 1.44 20.26 -3.69
C TRP A 550 1.55 20.42 -2.18
N PHE A 551 1.98 21.61 -1.75
CA PHE A 551 2.09 21.96 -0.34
C PHE A 551 1.71 23.42 -0.06
N LYS A 552 1.15 23.68 1.13
CA LYS A 552 0.92 25.02 1.67
C LYS A 552 1.95 25.25 2.78
N VAL A 553 2.61 26.40 2.81
CA VAL A 553 3.40 26.81 3.98
C VAL A 553 2.47 27.46 5.00
N ASP A 554 2.51 26.96 6.24
CA ASP A 554 1.91 27.63 7.38
C ASP A 554 2.84 27.63 8.60
N ASN A 555 3.20 28.83 9.04
CA ASN A 555 4.00 29.11 10.22
C ASN A 555 3.20 29.95 11.24
N THR A 556 1.90 30.11 11.01
CA THR A 556 0.99 30.79 11.93
C THR A 556 0.75 29.87 13.13
N LYS A 557 0.90 30.38 14.36
CA LYS A 557 0.47 29.62 15.54
C LYS A 557 -1.04 29.83 15.76
N PRO A 558 -1.82 28.78 16.07
CA PRO A 558 -3.15 28.97 16.63
C PRO A 558 -3.10 29.87 17.87
N SER A 559 -4.18 30.60 18.13
CA SER A 559 -4.39 31.22 19.45
C SER A 559 -4.52 30.15 20.54
N PRO A 560 -4.32 30.49 21.83
CA PRO A 560 -4.54 29.54 22.92
C PRO A 560 -5.94 28.91 22.84
N PRO A 561 -6.08 27.60 23.10
CA PRO A 561 -7.39 26.97 23.13
C PRO A 561 -8.18 27.46 24.34
N GLU A 562 -9.50 27.55 24.17
CA GLU A 562 -10.43 27.66 25.28
C GLU A 562 -10.62 26.28 25.93
N VAL A 563 -10.86 26.29 27.25
CA VAL A 563 -11.06 25.10 28.07
C VAL A 563 -12.34 25.29 28.86
N VAL A 564 -13.36 24.50 28.55
CA VAL A 564 -14.69 24.55 29.18
C VAL A 564 -14.88 23.35 30.11
N VAL A 565 -15.28 23.60 31.36
CA VAL A 565 -15.58 22.56 32.35
C VAL A 565 -17.07 22.21 32.31
N THR A 566 -17.39 20.91 32.29
CA THR A 566 -18.77 20.42 32.32
C THR A 566 -19.36 20.64 33.71
N GLY A 567 -20.19 21.68 33.84
CA GLY A 567 -20.77 22.16 35.11
C GLY A 567 -20.73 23.68 35.26
N GLY A 568 -19.79 24.33 34.58
CA GLY A 568 -19.50 25.75 34.68
C GLY A 568 -18.04 26.00 35.05
N ASN A 569 -17.51 27.15 34.65
CA ASN A 569 -16.15 27.56 35.02
C ASN A 569 -16.17 28.19 36.43
N GLU A 570 -15.09 27.99 37.22
CA GLU A 570 -15.01 28.32 38.65
C GLU A 570 -16.01 27.55 39.54
N GLN A 571 -15.97 26.21 39.47
CA GLN A 571 -16.70 25.36 40.42
C GLN A 571 -15.83 24.89 41.59
N LEU A 572 -16.33 25.15 42.80
CA LEU A 572 -16.16 24.25 43.93
C LEU A 572 -16.86 22.93 43.58
N LEU A 573 -16.08 21.91 43.26
CA LEU A 573 -16.58 20.57 42.97
C LEU A 573 -17.05 19.92 44.29
N PRO A 574 -18.18 19.18 44.29
CA PRO A 574 -18.67 18.46 45.46
C PRO A 574 -17.60 17.56 46.09
N ALA A 575 -17.66 17.41 47.41
CA ALA A 575 -16.83 16.46 48.13
C ALA A 575 -16.98 15.05 47.53
N GLY A 576 -15.87 14.32 47.40
CA GLY A 576 -15.85 13.00 46.75
C GLY A 576 -15.83 13.01 45.21
N THR A 577 -15.82 14.16 44.53
CA THR A 577 -15.73 14.18 43.05
C THR A 577 -14.42 13.54 42.55
N THR A 578 -14.54 12.41 41.82
CA THR A 578 -13.40 11.62 41.32
C THR A 578 -12.99 11.94 39.88
N SER A 579 -13.86 12.54 39.08
CA SER A 579 -13.55 12.96 37.70
C SER A 579 -14.44 14.10 37.22
N VAL A 580 -13.98 14.83 36.19
CA VAL A 580 -14.73 15.94 35.56
C VAL A 580 -14.64 15.90 34.03
N GLY A 581 -15.71 16.33 33.37
CA GLY A 581 -15.76 16.49 31.91
C GLY A 581 -15.13 17.81 31.45
N LEU A 582 -14.34 17.75 30.37
CA LEU A 582 -13.65 18.90 29.78
C LEU A 582 -13.94 18.96 28.27
N THR A 583 -14.08 20.16 27.73
CA THR A 583 -14.11 20.39 26.28
C THR A 583 -13.05 21.42 25.90
N PHE A 584 -12.24 21.12 24.90
CA PHE A 584 -11.27 22.04 24.32
C PHE A 584 -11.79 22.62 23.00
N THR A 585 -11.64 23.93 22.80
CA THR A 585 -12.16 24.65 21.62
C THR A 585 -11.09 25.54 20.97
N GLN A 586 -10.87 25.34 19.67
CA GLN A 586 -10.02 26.16 18.78
C GLN A 586 -10.29 25.75 17.32
N THR A 587 -10.72 26.68 16.47
CA THR A 587 -11.12 26.38 15.07
C THR A 587 -9.96 25.92 14.18
N ASP A 588 -8.74 26.38 14.45
CA ASP A 588 -7.52 26.01 13.72
C ASP A 588 -6.82 24.74 14.29
N ALA A 589 -7.38 24.13 15.34
CA ALA A 589 -6.79 22.93 15.95
C ALA A 589 -7.10 21.67 15.15
N LYS A 590 -6.07 20.87 14.89
CA LYS A 590 -6.13 19.46 14.49
C LYS A 590 -5.94 18.53 15.69
N TYR A 591 -5.15 18.94 16.67
CA TYR A 591 -4.98 18.26 17.96
C TYR A 591 -5.00 19.25 19.13
N PHE A 592 -5.35 18.75 20.30
CA PHE A 592 -5.15 19.43 21.59
C PHE A 592 -4.25 18.57 22.47
N ASP A 593 -3.16 19.17 22.97
CA ASP A 593 -2.29 18.55 23.97
C ASP A 593 -2.57 19.20 25.33
N TRP A 594 -3.03 18.41 26.30
CA TRP A 594 -3.50 18.90 27.59
C TRP A 594 -2.87 18.13 28.75
N LYS A 595 -2.92 18.71 29.96
CA LYS A 595 -2.45 18.08 31.20
C LYS A 595 -3.24 18.58 32.41
N LEU A 596 -3.18 17.80 33.50
CA LEU A 596 -3.75 18.10 34.81
C LEU A 596 -2.60 18.38 35.80
N GLY A 597 -2.35 19.65 36.11
CA GLY A 597 -1.26 20.11 36.95
C GLY A 597 0.13 19.70 36.42
N THR A 598 0.72 18.72 37.10
CA THR A 598 2.03 18.12 36.79
C THR A 598 1.93 16.76 36.08
N SER A 599 0.73 16.33 35.66
CA SER A 599 0.55 15.06 34.94
C SER A 599 1.36 15.00 33.64
N THR A 600 1.59 13.77 33.16
CA THR A 600 1.96 13.55 31.76
C THR A 600 0.94 14.21 30.82
N GLN A 601 1.44 14.73 29.70
CA GLN A 601 0.64 15.35 28.67
C GLN A 601 -0.12 14.29 27.87
N ALA A 602 -1.40 14.53 27.59
CA ALA A 602 -2.27 13.67 26.80
C ALA A 602 -2.76 14.40 25.54
N ARG A 603 -2.80 13.69 24.41
CA ARG A 603 -3.27 14.22 23.12
C ARG A 603 -4.73 13.85 22.86
N LYS A 604 -5.48 14.78 22.28
CA LYS A 604 -6.81 14.58 21.71
C LYS A 604 -6.83 15.05 20.26
N THR A 605 -7.52 14.34 19.37
CA THR A 605 -7.79 14.82 18.00
C THR A 605 -8.99 15.74 18.01
N ALA A 606 -8.90 16.87 17.31
CA ALA A 606 -10.00 17.80 17.14
C ALA A 606 -10.97 17.32 16.05
N THR A 607 -12.26 17.43 16.32
CA THR A 607 -13.34 17.27 15.35
C THR A 607 -14.00 18.64 15.18
N SER A 608 -13.91 19.22 13.99
CA SER A 608 -14.42 20.58 13.70
C SER A 608 -13.95 21.66 14.70
N GLY A 609 -12.69 21.57 15.16
CA GLY A 609 -12.11 22.51 16.13
C GLY A 609 -12.54 22.30 17.60
N SER A 610 -13.13 21.16 17.94
CA SER A 610 -13.51 20.80 19.32
C SER A 610 -13.02 19.39 19.70
N ALA A 611 -12.69 19.16 20.97
CA ALA A 611 -12.37 17.83 21.49
C ALA A 611 -12.79 17.63 22.95
N PRO A 612 -13.60 16.59 23.28
CA PRO A 612 -13.93 16.25 24.66
C PRO A 612 -12.86 15.38 25.34
N ALA A 613 -12.70 15.60 26.64
CA ALA A 613 -11.82 14.84 27.53
C ALA A 613 -12.48 14.64 28.91
N THR A 614 -11.86 13.78 29.71
CA THR A 614 -12.25 13.52 31.10
C THR A 614 -10.97 13.53 31.92
N ALA A 615 -10.98 14.27 33.03
CA ALA A 615 -9.85 14.36 33.95
C ALA A 615 -10.19 13.68 35.28
N SER A 616 -9.39 12.70 35.69
CA SER A 616 -9.52 12.04 37.00
C SER A 616 -8.79 12.87 38.07
N LEU A 617 -9.46 13.15 39.18
CA LEU A 617 -9.00 14.10 40.20
C LEU A 617 -8.28 13.38 41.33
N ASN A 618 -6.96 13.55 41.39
CA ASN A 618 -6.07 12.96 42.39
C ASN A 618 -5.64 13.92 43.51
N ALA A 619 -6.05 15.20 43.45
CA ALA A 619 -5.73 16.23 44.44
C ALA A 619 -6.91 17.22 44.56
N ASP A 620 -7.05 17.85 45.72
CA ASP A 620 -8.19 18.73 46.03
C ASP A 620 -8.05 20.15 45.47
N VAL A 621 -6.85 20.54 45.06
CA VAL A 621 -6.60 21.69 44.18
C VAL A 621 -5.71 21.23 43.03
N THR A 622 -6.17 21.42 41.80
CA THR A 622 -5.40 21.15 40.58
C THR A 622 -5.80 22.12 39.47
N SER A 623 -5.10 22.10 38.34
CA SER A 623 -5.44 22.95 37.18
C SER A 623 -5.29 22.25 35.85
N VAL A 624 -6.16 22.60 34.90
CA VAL A 624 -6.11 22.11 33.51
C VAL A 624 -5.43 23.17 32.65
N THR A 625 -4.49 22.74 31.81
CA THR A 625 -3.88 23.56 30.74
C THR A 625 -3.87 22.78 29.44
N ALA A 626 -4.12 23.47 28.32
CA ALA A 626 -4.12 22.89 26.99
C ALA A 626 -3.39 23.76 25.96
N GLN A 627 -2.85 23.12 24.92
CA GLN A 627 -2.27 23.76 23.73
C GLN A 627 -2.96 23.21 22.48
N ALA A 628 -3.29 24.10 21.56
CA ALA A 628 -3.78 23.74 20.24
C ALA A 628 -2.61 23.47 19.29
N ILE A 629 -2.77 22.50 18.40
CA ILE A 629 -1.81 22.13 17.36
C ILE A 629 -2.54 22.07 16.03
N ASP A 630 -2.07 22.85 15.05
CA ASP A 630 -2.68 22.97 13.72
C ASP A 630 -2.38 21.76 12.79
N ALA A 631 -2.75 21.89 11.52
CA ALA A 631 -2.42 20.90 10.49
C ALA A 631 -0.91 20.82 10.13
N ALA A 632 -0.14 21.87 10.40
CA ALA A 632 1.28 22.02 10.09
C ALA A 632 2.22 21.59 11.24
N ASN A 633 1.68 21.37 12.44
CA ASN A 633 2.35 21.22 13.74
C ASN A 633 2.95 22.53 14.31
N ASN A 634 2.28 23.67 14.08
CA ASN A 634 2.44 24.86 14.93
C ASN A 634 1.65 24.66 16.23
N VAL A 635 2.35 24.83 17.35
CA VAL A 635 1.79 24.72 18.69
C VAL A 635 1.47 26.13 19.21
N SER A 636 0.27 26.32 19.75
CA SER A 636 -0.17 27.54 20.39
C SER A 636 0.63 27.84 21.67
N ASN A 637 0.48 29.06 22.21
CA ASN A 637 0.76 29.27 23.63
C ASN A 637 -0.27 28.46 24.47
N SER A 638 0.06 28.13 25.71
CA SER A 638 -0.88 27.46 26.64
C SER A 638 -2.14 28.31 26.84
N SER A 639 -3.27 27.64 27.02
CA SER A 639 -4.43 28.24 27.69
C SER A 639 -4.01 28.79 29.07
N PRO A 640 -4.76 29.77 29.62
CA PRO A 640 -4.75 30.01 31.05
C PRO A 640 -5.03 28.70 31.83
N PRO A 641 -4.50 28.56 33.06
CA PRO A 641 -4.82 27.43 33.92
C PRO A 641 -6.26 27.55 34.44
N VAL A 642 -7.13 26.60 34.09
CA VAL A 642 -8.46 26.47 34.69
C VAL A 642 -8.32 25.67 35.98
N TRP A 643 -8.54 26.32 37.12
CA TRP A 643 -8.43 25.67 38.42
C TRP A 643 -9.67 24.84 38.74
N LEU A 644 -9.43 23.68 39.36
CA LEU A 644 -10.43 22.73 39.84
C LEU A 644 -10.18 22.53 41.33
N VAL A 645 -11.17 22.85 42.16
CA VAL A 645 -11.09 22.80 43.62
C VAL A 645 -12.18 21.88 44.15
N ARG A 646 -11.84 20.89 44.97
CA ARG A 646 -12.83 20.09 45.71
C ARG A 646 -13.10 20.73 47.06
N ALA A 647 -14.37 20.80 47.45
CA ALA A 647 -14.75 21.34 48.76
C ALA A 647 -14.33 20.38 49.88
N THR A 648 -13.50 20.86 50.81
CA THR A 648 -13.30 20.23 52.13
C THR A 648 -14.34 20.78 53.11
N PRO A 649 -15.06 19.92 53.88
CA PRO A 649 -15.98 20.41 54.89
C PRO A 649 -15.27 21.26 55.94
N GLN A 650 -15.83 22.44 56.24
CA GLN A 650 -15.38 23.31 57.34
C GLN A 650 -16.44 23.29 58.45
N ARG A 651 -16.03 22.92 59.67
CA ARG A 651 -16.83 23.06 60.89
C ARG A 651 -16.86 24.54 61.26
N LEU A 652 -18.04 25.17 61.20
CA LEU A 652 -18.22 26.59 61.51
C LEU A 652 -18.19 26.82 63.02
N ALA A 653 -18.92 25.98 63.76
CA ALA A 653 -19.07 26.07 65.21
C ALA A 653 -19.45 24.69 65.79
N GLY A 654 -19.33 24.57 67.11
CA GLY A 654 -19.88 23.45 67.88
C GLY A 654 -19.64 23.63 69.37
N PHE A 655 -20.53 23.08 70.19
CA PHE A 655 -20.65 23.36 71.63
C PHE A 655 -20.83 22.06 72.39
N GLY A 656 -19.83 21.68 73.18
CA GLY A 656 -19.91 20.58 74.15
C GLY A 656 -20.10 21.12 75.57
N PHE A 657 -20.86 20.41 76.39
CA PHE A 657 -21.29 20.87 77.71
C PHE A 657 -20.56 20.09 78.81
N ASN A 658 -19.41 20.60 79.27
CA ASN A 658 -18.44 19.81 80.04
C ASN A 658 -17.99 20.42 81.40
N SER A 659 -18.59 21.53 81.84
CA SER A 659 -18.37 22.08 83.18
C SER A 659 -19.44 23.09 83.60
N MET A 660 -19.78 23.11 84.90
CA MET A 660 -20.59 24.17 85.53
C MET A 660 -19.75 25.36 86.03
N THR A 661 -18.41 25.32 85.94
CA THR A 661 -17.52 26.26 86.65
C THR A 661 -17.29 27.60 85.94
N ASP A 662 -17.82 27.80 84.74
CA ASP A 662 -17.68 29.06 83.98
C ASP A 662 -19.03 29.49 83.38
N PRO A 663 -19.70 30.50 83.96
CA PRO A 663 -21.01 30.99 83.50
C PRO A 663 -21.03 31.70 82.12
N GLY A 664 -19.96 31.65 81.33
CA GLY A 664 -19.93 32.20 79.97
C GLY A 664 -19.12 31.40 78.94
N ALA A 665 -18.30 30.43 79.33
CA ALA A 665 -17.32 29.80 78.44
C ALA A 665 -17.73 28.42 77.86
N VAL A 666 -18.89 28.34 77.20
CA VAL A 666 -19.15 27.22 76.27
C VAL A 666 -18.30 27.46 75.01
N THR A 667 -17.10 26.87 74.98
CA THR A 667 -15.99 27.29 74.10
C THR A 667 -16.12 26.82 72.64
N GLY A 668 -17.06 27.40 71.90
CA GLY A 668 -17.09 27.33 70.45
C GLY A 668 -15.88 28.05 69.84
N SER A 669 -15.04 27.33 69.09
CA SER A 669 -13.87 27.90 68.39
C SER A 669 -14.13 28.00 66.87
N PRO A 670 -14.41 29.19 66.32
CA PRO A 670 -14.61 29.38 64.89
C PRO A 670 -13.27 29.56 64.15
N TYR A 671 -13.05 28.81 63.07
CA TYR A 671 -11.84 28.90 62.26
C TYR A 671 -12.04 29.86 61.07
N GLY A 672 -11.65 31.14 61.24
CA GLY A 672 -11.50 32.08 60.12
C GLY A 672 -12.02 33.50 60.37
N ALA A 673 -11.08 34.42 60.63
CA ALA A 673 -11.17 35.86 60.36
C ALA A 673 -12.46 36.63 60.79
N GLN A 674 -12.48 37.06 62.06
CA GLN A 674 -13.24 38.22 62.58
C GLN A 674 -14.78 38.19 62.44
N ALA A 675 -15.41 37.43 63.33
CA ALA A 675 -16.55 37.92 64.10
C ALA A 675 -16.40 37.40 65.55
N ASP A 676 -17.25 37.88 66.45
CA ASP A 676 -17.21 37.60 67.89
C ASP A 676 -17.28 36.09 68.21
N GLN A 677 -16.77 35.69 69.39
CA GLN A 677 -17.02 34.34 69.91
C GLN A 677 -18.53 34.19 70.08
N TRP A 678 -19.16 33.27 69.33
CA TRP A 678 -20.57 32.98 69.52
C TRP A 678 -20.74 32.22 70.83
N HIS A 679 -21.17 32.92 71.87
CA HIS A 679 -21.60 32.33 73.13
C HIS A 679 -23.11 32.07 73.06
N LEU A 680 -23.54 30.82 73.18
CA LEU A 680 -24.94 30.52 73.43
C LEU A 680 -25.34 31.07 74.82
N PRO A 681 -26.47 31.76 74.98
CA PRO A 681 -26.88 32.40 76.24
C PRO A 681 -27.45 31.39 77.23
N ILE A 682 -26.62 30.46 77.69
CA ILE A 682 -26.97 29.33 78.55
C ILE A 682 -26.35 29.57 79.92
N SER A 683 -27.19 29.72 80.94
CA SER A 683 -26.76 29.92 82.33
C SER A 683 -27.38 28.84 83.22
N PRO A 684 -26.60 28.21 84.13
CA PRO A 684 -27.14 27.30 85.14
C PRO A 684 -28.29 27.88 85.99
N ASP A 685 -28.38 29.22 86.09
CA ASP A 685 -29.44 29.91 86.83
C ASP A 685 -30.77 30.05 86.05
N GLN A 686 -30.81 29.74 84.75
CA GLN A 686 -32.00 29.93 83.89
C GLN A 686 -32.38 28.71 83.06
N THR A 687 -31.41 27.92 82.59
CA THR A 687 -31.62 26.68 81.84
C THR A 687 -31.19 25.50 82.71
N PRO A 688 -32.04 24.49 82.98
CA PRO A 688 -31.61 23.30 83.71
C PRO A 688 -30.46 22.57 83.00
N TRP A 689 -29.60 21.93 83.79
CA TRP A 689 -28.53 21.05 83.31
C TRP A 689 -28.74 19.67 83.91
N THR A 690 -28.41 18.62 83.15
CA THR A 690 -28.45 17.22 83.61
C THR A 690 -27.14 16.51 83.28
N ASP A 691 -27.02 15.28 83.78
CA ASP A 691 -25.95 14.34 83.45
C ASP A 691 -25.97 13.99 81.94
N GLY A 692 -24.81 14.13 81.29
CA GLY A 692 -24.64 13.94 79.85
C GLY A 692 -24.57 12.47 79.40
N ARG A 693 -24.29 12.26 78.13
CA ARG A 693 -24.25 10.94 77.48
C ARG A 693 -23.25 9.97 78.10
N TYR A 694 -22.17 10.46 78.70
CA TYR A 694 -21.11 9.66 79.32
C TYR A 694 -21.14 9.71 80.86
N ALA A 695 -22.19 10.25 81.45
CA ALA A 695 -22.39 10.19 82.90
C ALA A 695 -22.64 8.75 83.38
N GLY A 696 -22.17 8.42 84.58
CA GLY A 696 -22.39 7.11 85.20
C GLY A 696 -21.66 5.92 84.55
N CYS A 697 -20.83 6.12 83.53
CA CYS A 697 -20.08 5.03 82.88
C CYS A 697 -19.26 4.19 83.90
N VAL A 698 -19.36 2.86 83.78
CA VAL A 698 -18.65 1.90 84.63
C VAL A 698 -17.41 1.39 83.90
N SER A 699 -16.26 1.34 84.57
CA SER A 699 -15.04 0.78 84.00
C SER A 699 -15.17 -0.73 83.76
N GLY A 700 -14.94 -1.16 82.53
CA GLY A 700 -15.13 -2.55 82.10
C GLY A 700 -14.73 -2.78 80.64
N THR A 701 -15.21 -3.88 80.08
CA THR A 701 -15.11 -4.19 78.64
C THR A 701 -16.49 -4.38 78.03
N ASP A 702 -16.63 -4.15 76.73
CA ASP A 702 -17.82 -4.55 75.99
C ASP A 702 -17.96 -6.10 75.92
N ALA A 703 -19.05 -6.57 75.31
CA ALA A 703 -19.30 -8.01 75.11
C ALA A 703 -18.30 -8.69 74.14
N SER A 704 -17.44 -7.93 73.46
CA SER A 704 -16.38 -8.41 72.56
C SER A 704 -15.00 -8.43 73.23
N GLY A 705 -14.87 -7.87 74.43
CA GLY A 705 -13.60 -7.73 75.17
C GLY A 705 -12.84 -6.42 74.92
N ASN A 706 -13.42 -5.46 74.20
CA ASN A 706 -12.81 -4.14 74.00
C ASN A 706 -12.90 -3.31 75.30
N PRO A 707 -11.84 -2.61 75.74
CA PRO A 707 -11.92 -1.72 76.90
C PRO A 707 -12.90 -0.58 76.68
N LEU A 708 -13.81 -0.36 77.63
CA LEU A 708 -14.61 0.86 77.68
C LEU A 708 -13.72 2.05 78.12
N PRO A 709 -13.99 3.28 77.66
CA PRO A 709 -13.17 4.45 77.98
C PRO A 709 -12.99 4.68 79.49
N PRO A 710 -11.79 5.09 79.96
CA PRO A 710 -11.54 5.34 81.38
C PRO A 710 -12.24 6.61 81.85
N CYS A 711 -13.12 6.46 82.84
CA CYS A 711 -13.97 7.55 83.37
C CYS A 711 -13.19 8.46 84.33
N SER A 712 -12.42 9.41 83.78
CA SER A 712 -11.85 10.53 84.55
C SER A 712 -12.68 11.79 84.35
N THR A 713 -13.39 12.23 85.40
CA THR A 713 -14.28 13.40 85.34
C THR A 713 -13.54 14.66 84.87
N PRO A 714 -14.10 15.43 83.93
CA PRO A 714 -15.25 16.30 84.22
C PRO A 714 -16.62 15.60 84.24
N ALA A 715 -17.63 16.28 84.75
CA ALA A 715 -18.99 15.87 84.46
C ALA A 715 -19.25 16.15 82.97
N ASP A 716 -19.54 15.10 82.21
CA ASP A 716 -20.24 15.23 80.94
C ASP A 716 -21.67 15.68 81.28
N LEU A 717 -22.16 16.75 80.67
CA LEU A 717 -23.44 17.37 81.00
C LEU A 717 -24.27 17.56 79.73
N ALA A 718 -25.56 17.83 79.91
CA ALA A 718 -26.45 18.25 78.85
C ALA A 718 -27.35 19.40 79.30
N VAL A 719 -27.77 20.22 78.34
CA VAL A 719 -28.82 21.23 78.55
C VAL A 719 -30.16 20.49 78.61
N SER A 720 -30.94 20.70 79.67
CA SER A 720 -32.13 19.89 79.96
C SER A 720 -33.40 20.73 79.97
N PHE A 721 -34.47 20.18 79.41
CA PHE A 721 -35.78 20.83 79.24
C PHE A 721 -36.88 19.96 79.90
N PRO A 722 -36.82 19.70 81.22
CA PRO A 722 -37.54 18.60 81.88
C PRO A 722 -39.08 18.71 81.84
N ASP A 723 -39.63 19.89 81.59
CA ASP A 723 -41.06 20.15 81.41
C ASP A 723 -41.38 20.92 80.12
N GLY A 724 -40.38 21.17 79.27
CA GLY A 724 -40.49 22.06 78.11
C GLY A 724 -40.38 23.56 78.43
N SER A 725 -39.91 23.94 79.61
CA SER A 725 -39.56 25.34 79.94
C SER A 725 -38.11 25.70 79.57
N SER A 726 -37.77 26.99 79.70
CA SER A 726 -36.45 27.57 79.45
C SER A 726 -35.75 27.20 78.12
N PRO A 727 -36.40 27.36 76.95
CA PRO A 727 -35.73 27.21 75.66
C PRO A 727 -34.64 28.28 75.46
N VAL A 728 -33.56 27.91 74.77
CA VAL A 728 -32.47 28.84 74.44
C VAL A 728 -32.74 29.47 73.09
N SER A 729 -32.73 30.80 73.00
CA SER A 729 -32.90 31.54 71.74
C SER A 729 -31.78 32.56 71.57
N ASP A 730 -31.19 32.64 70.38
CA ASP A 730 -30.07 33.55 70.09
C ASP A 730 -30.09 34.05 68.64
N ASP A 731 -29.73 35.31 68.41
CA ASP A 731 -29.84 35.97 67.09
C ASP A 731 -28.65 35.72 66.14
N HIS A 732 -27.70 34.85 66.50
CA HIS A 732 -26.72 34.34 65.55
C HIS A 732 -27.37 33.35 64.56
N ARG A 733 -26.79 33.25 63.37
CA ARG A 733 -27.23 32.35 62.29
C ARG A 733 -26.11 31.37 62.03
N PRO A 734 -26.12 30.16 62.65
CA PRO A 734 -24.95 29.29 62.75
C PRO A 734 -24.48 28.69 61.42
N VAL A 735 -25.37 28.65 60.44
CA VAL A 735 -25.09 28.23 59.06
C VAL A 735 -25.74 29.23 58.11
N ARG A 736 -25.20 29.38 56.90
CA ARG A 736 -25.94 30.01 55.82
C ARG A 736 -26.82 28.99 55.11
N THR A 737 -28.13 29.19 55.16
CA THR A 737 -29.13 28.35 54.48
C THR A 737 -29.13 28.53 52.95
N ASP A 738 -28.50 29.59 52.43
CA ASP A 738 -28.36 29.82 50.98
C ASP A 738 -27.27 28.94 50.31
N ALA A 739 -26.54 28.14 51.08
CA ALA A 739 -25.51 27.21 50.64
C ALA A 739 -25.70 25.84 51.31
N SER A 740 -25.02 24.78 50.85
CA SER A 740 -25.09 23.47 51.52
C SER A 740 -24.62 23.58 52.98
N PHE A 741 -25.31 22.92 53.90
CA PHE A 741 -24.99 22.94 55.32
C PHE A 741 -25.38 21.62 56.01
N THR A 742 -24.82 21.40 57.19
CA THR A 742 -25.20 20.33 58.10
C THR A 742 -25.30 20.89 59.52
N VAL A 743 -26.37 20.52 60.23
CA VAL A 743 -26.56 20.81 61.65
C VAL A 743 -26.80 19.50 62.39
N GLY A 744 -26.19 19.28 63.54
CA GLY A 744 -26.38 18.03 64.29
C GLY A 744 -26.02 18.12 65.76
N THR A 745 -26.64 17.26 66.57
CA THR A 745 -26.52 17.29 68.03
C THR A 745 -26.80 15.90 68.62
N TRP A 746 -26.28 15.60 69.80
CA TRP A 746 -26.78 14.51 70.63
C TRP A 746 -28.08 14.94 71.33
N VAL A 747 -29.09 14.08 71.33
CA VAL A 747 -30.39 14.30 71.99
C VAL A 747 -30.79 13.09 72.82
N HIS A 748 -31.38 13.37 73.98
CA HIS A 748 -32.16 12.45 74.80
C HIS A 748 -33.61 12.96 74.80
N VAL A 749 -34.59 12.09 74.61
CA VAL A 749 -36.01 12.45 74.73
C VAL A 749 -36.58 11.69 75.93
N ASP A 750 -37.25 12.39 76.83
CA ASP A 750 -37.72 11.82 78.10
C ASP A 750 -39.14 11.27 77.95
N GLU A 751 -40.03 11.96 77.22
CA GLU A 751 -41.41 11.54 77.01
C GLU A 751 -42.01 11.94 75.64
N ASP A 752 -43.04 11.22 75.21
CA ASP A 752 -43.76 11.43 73.94
C ASP A 752 -44.76 12.60 74.02
N ALA A 753 -44.27 13.81 74.28
CA ALA A 753 -45.05 15.04 74.46
C ALA A 753 -45.45 15.77 73.15
N GLY A 754 -45.73 15.03 72.07
CA GLY A 754 -46.05 15.59 70.76
C GLY A 754 -44.82 15.96 69.91
N VAL A 755 -44.98 16.89 68.96
CA VAL A 755 -43.96 17.29 67.96
C VAL A 755 -42.96 18.27 68.58
N GLN A 756 -41.86 17.73 69.08
CA GLN A 756 -40.86 18.41 69.88
C GLN A 756 -39.70 18.91 69.00
N THR A 757 -39.39 20.22 69.03
CA THR A 757 -38.19 20.74 68.33
C THR A 757 -36.95 20.55 69.18
N ILE A 758 -35.92 19.93 68.61
CA ILE A 758 -34.61 19.73 69.21
C ILE A 758 -33.75 20.98 68.98
N LEU A 759 -33.64 21.42 67.72
CA LEU A 759 -32.98 22.68 67.33
C LEU A 759 -33.60 23.26 66.05
N ALA A 760 -33.50 24.57 65.89
CA ALA A 760 -34.09 25.30 64.77
C ALA A 760 -33.34 26.58 64.41
N GLN A 761 -33.55 27.07 63.20
CA GLN A 761 -33.34 28.47 62.83
C GLN A 761 -34.63 29.00 62.19
N ASP A 762 -35.26 29.97 62.84
CA ASP A 762 -36.55 30.52 62.43
C ASP A 762 -36.46 31.33 61.12
N GLY A 763 -37.64 31.65 60.57
CA GLY A 763 -37.81 32.59 59.45
C GLY A 763 -38.11 31.93 58.10
N THR A 764 -38.11 32.76 57.05
CA THR A 764 -38.30 32.28 55.67
C THR A 764 -37.10 31.44 55.26
N ASP A 765 -37.34 30.23 54.75
CA ASP A 765 -36.31 29.25 54.38
C ASP A 765 -35.41 28.79 55.54
N GLY A 766 -35.92 28.90 56.77
CA GLY A 766 -35.34 28.31 57.97
C GLY A 766 -35.45 26.77 58.00
N TYR A 767 -34.90 26.17 59.05
CA TYR A 767 -34.86 24.73 59.28
C TYR A 767 -35.27 24.36 60.70
N ARG A 768 -35.76 23.13 60.89
CA ARG A 768 -35.99 22.50 62.20
C ARG A 768 -35.52 21.04 62.18
N LEU A 769 -35.03 20.59 63.33
CA LEU A 769 -34.75 19.19 63.62
C LEU A 769 -35.68 18.76 64.76
N GLU A 770 -36.57 17.81 64.47
CA GLU A 770 -37.81 17.57 65.22
C GLU A 770 -37.92 16.09 65.61
N TYR A 771 -38.45 15.81 66.81
CA TYR A 771 -38.91 14.48 67.23
C TYR A 771 -40.43 14.40 67.09
N VAL A 772 -40.91 13.36 66.42
CA VAL A 772 -42.33 13.16 66.09
C VAL A 772 -42.76 11.77 66.58
N PRO A 773 -43.51 11.64 67.69
CA PRO A 773 -43.84 10.35 68.30
C PRO A 773 -44.87 9.55 67.49
N ASP A 774 -45.91 10.21 66.98
CA ASP A 774 -46.97 9.61 66.15
C ASP A 774 -46.74 9.88 64.64
N PHE A 775 -45.50 9.75 64.15
CA PHE A 775 -45.25 10.00 62.73
C PHE A 775 -45.91 8.93 61.87
N GLN A 776 -46.61 9.35 60.81
CA GLN A 776 -47.21 8.47 59.81
C GLN A 776 -47.12 9.09 58.41
N ASP A 777 -46.61 8.32 57.44
CA ASP A 777 -46.65 8.63 56.02
C ASP A 777 -47.54 7.62 55.25
N ALA A 778 -47.52 7.68 53.92
CA ALA A 778 -48.25 6.75 53.06
C ALA A 778 -47.62 5.35 52.92
N SER A 779 -46.46 5.09 53.55
CA SER A 779 -45.80 3.78 53.59
C SER A 779 -46.02 3.02 54.90
N MET A 780 -46.38 3.73 55.97
CA MET A 780 -46.53 3.19 57.33
C MET A 780 -47.97 2.73 57.65
N THR A 781 -48.11 1.46 58.05
CA THR A 781 -49.38 0.85 58.47
C THR A 781 -49.84 1.25 59.87
N THR A 782 -48.93 1.73 60.71
CA THR A 782 -49.18 2.27 62.06
C THR A 782 -48.26 3.47 62.30
N PRO A 783 -48.69 4.51 63.03
CA PRO A 783 -47.79 5.54 63.52
C PRO A 783 -46.63 4.95 64.35
N ALA A 784 -45.47 5.59 64.31
CA ALA A 784 -44.31 5.21 65.11
C ALA A 784 -43.34 6.40 65.25
N PRO A 785 -42.53 6.47 66.32
CA PRO A 785 -41.68 7.63 66.60
C PRO A 785 -40.52 7.76 65.60
N ARG A 786 -40.22 9.00 65.22
CA ARG A 786 -39.20 9.38 64.21
C ARG A 786 -38.44 10.63 64.62
N PHE A 787 -37.17 10.70 64.21
CA PHE A 787 -36.49 11.98 63.99
C PHE A 787 -36.73 12.48 62.57
N VAL A 788 -36.89 13.79 62.45
CA VAL A 788 -37.35 14.47 61.24
C VAL A 788 -36.50 15.73 61.02
N PHE A 789 -36.01 15.94 59.80
CA PHE A 789 -35.38 17.21 59.42
C PHE A 789 -36.27 17.93 58.39
N SER A 790 -36.56 19.21 58.65
CA SER A 790 -37.59 19.94 57.91
C SER A 790 -37.14 21.36 57.56
N VAL A 791 -37.46 21.83 56.35
CA VAL A 791 -37.06 23.16 55.85
C VAL A 791 -38.23 23.85 55.13
N GLY A 792 -38.27 25.18 55.18
CA GLY A 792 -39.23 25.99 54.42
C GLY A 792 -39.74 27.24 55.13
N SER A 793 -40.85 27.79 54.64
CA SER A 793 -41.44 29.04 55.14
C SER A 793 -42.66 28.79 56.02
N GLY A 794 -42.46 28.76 57.34
CA GLY A 794 -43.53 28.65 58.34
C GLY A 794 -44.32 27.33 58.29
N ALA A 795 -45.49 27.31 58.93
CA ALA A 795 -46.26 26.10 59.21
C ALA A 795 -47.07 25.51 58.03
N SER A 796 -46.98 26.06 56.81
CA SER A 796 -47.91 25.72 55.71
C SER A 796 -47.28 25.08 54.47
N THR A 797 -45.95 25.13 54.30
CA THR A 797 -45.23 24.48 53.19
C THR A 797 -43.84 23.99 53.62
N VAL A 798 -43.84 23.10 54.60
CA VAL A 798 -42.62 22.42 55.05
C VAL A 798 -42.28 21.28 54.08
N LYS A 799 -41.03 21.20 53.63
CA LYS A 799 -40.48 20.00 52.98
C LYS A 799 -39.64 19.23 54.01
N VAL A 800 -39.82 17.92 54.03
CA VAL A 800 -39.44 17.07 55.15
C VAL A 800 -38.61 15.89 54.64
N ALA A 801 -37.51 15.58 55.31
CA ALA A 801 -36.75 14.35 55.12
C ALA A 801 -37.18 13.34 56.20
N ASP A 802 -37.88 12.29 55.77
CA ASP A 802 -38.67 11.44 56.66
C ASP A 802 -38.04 10.08 57.00
N ALA A 803 -38.43 9.60 58.19
CA ALA A 803 -38.48 8.20 58.60
C ALA A 803 -37.17 7.41 58.76
N LEU A 804 -36.39 7.72 59.80
CA LEU A 804 -35.42 6.79 60.39
C LEU A 804 -36.14 5.71 61.25
N PRO A 805 -35.62 4.47 61.41
CA PRO A 805 -36.30 3.39 62.13
C PRO A 805 -36.76 3.76 63.56
N ALA A 806 -37.93 3.24 63.98
CA ALA A 806 -38.50 3.44 65.32
C ALA A 806 -37.75 2.65 66.44
N THR A 807 -36.60 2.08 66.10
CA THR A 807 -35.56 1.62 67.03
C THR A 807 -34.61 2.75 67.41
N GLU A 808 -34.37 3.71 66.51
CA GLU A 808 -33.42 4.81 66.72
C GLU A 808 -34.10 5.98 67.43
N ALA A 809 -35.30 6.35 66.98
CA ALA A 809 -36.09 7.41 67.59
C ALA A 809 -36.96 6.87 68.72
N ARG A 810 -36.36 6.55 69.87
CA ARG A 810 -37.07 6.23 71.12
C ARG A 810 -36.68 7.20 72.22
N THR A 811 -37.56 7.35 73.19
CA THR A 811 -37.25 7.94 74.50
C THR A 811 -36.25 7.07 75.28
N SER A 812 -35.72 7.59 76.41
CA SER A 812 -34.80 6.87 77.31
C SER A 812 -33.55 6.33 76.62
N ARG A 813 -32.88 7.18 75.83
CA ARG A 813 -31.57 6.94 75.21
C ARG A 813 -30.97 8.21 74.61
N TRP A 814 -29.65 8.23 74.50
CA TRP A 814 -28.91 9.23 73.72
C TRP A 814 -28.74 8.82 72.26
N VAL A 815 -29.04 9.75 71.33
CA VAL A 815 -28.92 9.56 69.87
C VAL A 815 -28.30 10.80 69.24
N TYR A 816 -27.32 10.65 68.34
CA TYR A 816 -26.85 11.78 67.52
C TYR A 816 -27.76 11.92 66.31
N VAL A 817 -28.30 13.10 66.07
CA VAL A 817 -29.18 13.37 64.93
C VAL A 817 -28.64 14.57 64.16
N ALA A 818 -28.50 14.41 62.85
CA ALA A 818 -28.01 15.45 61.95
C ALA A 818 -28.98 15.69 60.79
N GLY A 819 -29.34 16.96 60.59
CA GLY A 819 -30.06 17.47 59.44
C GLY A 819 -29.09 18.02 58.39
N ILE A 820 -29.22 17.55 57.15
CA ILE A 820 -28.30 17.84 56.05
C ILE A 820 -29.09 18.52 54.92
N TYR A 821 -28.59 19.66 54.44
CA TYR A 821 -29.12 20.36 53.27
C TYR A 821 -28.03 20.46 52.19
N ASN A 822 -28.33 19.96 51.00
CA ASN A 822 -27.39 19.94 49.88
C ASN A 822 -27.92 20.77 48.69
N LYS A 823 -27.23 21.86 48.36
CA LYS A 823 -27.55 22.74 47.23
C LYS A 823 -26.83 22.26 45.96
N LEU A 824 -27.56 21.49 45.15
CA LEU A 824 -27.06 20.92 43.89
C LEU A 824 -26.92 21.98 42.78
N SER A 825 -27.79 23.00 42.75
CA SER A 825 -27.70 24.12 41.81
C SER A 825 -28.45 25.37 42.32
N ALA A 826 -28.63 26.39 41.47
CA ALA A 826 -29.50 27.52 41.78
C ALA A 826 -31.01 27.15 41.80
N SER A 827 -31.39 26.05 41.15
CA SER A 827 -32.79 25.60 40.97
C SER A 827 -33.09 24.21 41.55
N SER A 828 -32.10 23.54 42.13
CA SER A 828 -32.23 22.18 42.69
C SER A 828 -31.44 22.06 43.99
N SER A 829 -32.04 21.40 44.97
CA SER A 829 -31.42 21.03 46.24
C SER A 829 -32.17 19.83 46.82
N GLU A 830 -31.61 19.23 47.87
CA GLU A 830 -32.16 18.08 48.57
C GLU A 830 -31.90 18.20 50.07
N ILE A 831 -32.68 17.48 50.87
CA ILE A 831 -32.48 17.31 52.30
C ILE A 831 -32.45 15.83 52.69
N THR A 832 -31.65 15.51 53.71
CA THR A 832 -31.64 14.21 54.40
C THR A 832 -31.58 14.42 55.91
N VAL A 833 -32.04 13.43 56.66
CA VAL A 833 -31.78 13.30 58.10
C VAL A 833 -30.96 12.03 58.33
N THR A 834 -29.99 12.09 59.23
CA THR A 834 -29.18 10.94 59.67
C THR A 834 -29.26 10.83 61.18
N ALA A 835 -29.37 9.62 61.71
CA ALA A 835 -29.12 9.32 63.11
C ALA A 835 -27.97 8.33 63.25
N VAL A 836 -27.11 8.58 64.23
CA VAL A 836 -26.03 7.69 64.66
C VAL A 836 -26.31 7.29 66.10
N THR A 837 -26.72 6.05 66.31
CA THR A 837 -26.54 5.40 67.61
C THR A 837 -25.10 4.87 67.65
N LYS A 838 -24.36 5.26 68.68
CA LYS A 838 -22.99 4.82 68.97
C LYS A 838 -22.80 4.80 70.47
N TYR A 839 -22.24 3.73 71.04
CA TYR A 839 -22.05 3.56 72.49
C TYR A 839 -23.34 3.79 73.34
N GLY A 840 -24.52 3.67 72.73
CA GLY A 840 -25.78 3.99 73.40
C GLY A 840 -26.16 2.92 74.43
N VAL A 841 -26.18 3.32 75.71
CA VAL A 841 -26.79 2.55 76.80
C VAL A 841 -28.25 3.00 76.93
N ASP A 842 -29.17 2.08 77.21
CA ASP A 842 -30.53 2.43 77.66
C ASP A 842 -30.56 2.57 79.19
N ASP A 843 -31.65 3.12 79.74
CA ASP A 843 -31.85 3.27 81.20
C ASP A 843 -31.75 1.95 81.99
N ASN A 844 -31.71 0.79 81.31
CA ASN A 844 -31.60 -0.55 81.89
C ASN A 844 -30.19 -1.15 81.81
N GLY A 845 -29.22 -0.45 81.21
CA GLY A 845 -27.82 -0.90 81.12
C GLY A 845 -27.54 -1.91 80.00
N GLN A 846 -28.38 -2.02 78.95
CA GLN A 846 -28.10 -2.91 77.83
C GLN A 846 -27.04 -2.34 76.87
N GLY A 847 -26.26 -3.24 76.27
CA GLY A 847 -25.02 -2.92 75.57
C GLY A 847 -25.19 -2.16 74.25
N PRO A 848 -24.08 -1.62 73.72
CA PRO A 848 -24.11 -0.59 72.68
C PRO A 848 -24.66 -1.09 71.34
N ILE A 849 -25.59 -0.31 70.79
CA ILE A 849 -25.97 -0.36 69.39
C ILE A 849 -25.14 0.69 68.66
N ASP A 850 -24.20 0.23 67.82
CA ASP A 850 -23.49 1.05 66.86
C ASP A 850 -24.21 0.92 65.50
N GLN A 851 -25.15 1.82 65.22
CA GLN A 851 -25.96 1.82 64.00
C GLN A 851 -26.13 3.23 63.46
N GLU A 852 -25.80 3.42 62.18
CA GLU A 852 -26.02 4.68 61.47
C GLU A 852 -27.10 4.48 60.41
N VAL A 853 -28.11 5.34 60.41
CA VAL A 853 -29.20 5.31 59.42
C VAL A 853 -29.46 6.70 58.88
N THR A 854 -29.49 6.80 57.55
CA THR A 854 -29.80 8.03 56.80
C THR A 854 -31.09 7.85 56.02
N SER A 855 -31.94 8.88 55.98
CA SER A 855 -33.17 8.89 55.19
C SER A 855 -32.89 8.84 53.69
N ALA A 856 -33.91 8.52 52.89
CA ALA A 856 -33.85 8.83 51.46
C ALA A 856 -33.72 10.37 51.26
N PRO A 857 -32.97 10.84 50.25
CA PRO A 857 -32.94 12.27 49.92
C PRO A 857 -34.29 12.77 49.41
N VAL A 858 -34.80 13.85 50.02
CA VAL A 858 -36.03 14.50 49.60
C VAL A 858 -35.69 15.75 48.79
N ALA A 859 -35.96 15.68 47.49
CA ALA A 859 -35.68 16.75 46.55
C ALA A 859 -36.60 17.96 46.74
N LEU A 860 -36.00 19.15 46.64
CA LEU A 860 -36.63 20.46 46.73
C LEU A 860 -36.72 21.10 45.34
N SER A 861 -37.85 21.75 45.05
CA SER A 861 -38.12 22.39 43.75
C SER A 861 -37.43 23.75 43.55
N ARG A 862 -36.61 24.18 44.52
CA ARG A 862 -35.74 25.35 44.47
C ARG A 862 -34.70 25.28 45.59
N ALA A 863 -33.59 25.99 45.43
CA ALA A 863 -32.71 26.29 46.55
C ALA A 863 -33.42 27.17 47.61
N LEU A 864 -33.01 27.00 48.87
CA LEU A 864 -33.31 27.91 49.97
C LEU A 864 -32.60 29.26 49.77
N THR A 865 -33.19 30.31 50.33
CA THR A 865 -32.62 31.64 50.49
C THR A 865 -32.01 31.79 51.89
N TYR A 866 -31.33 32.90 52.18
CA TYR A 866 -30.68 33.13 53.48
C TYR A 866 -31.73 33.48 54.56
N ALA A 867 -31.93 32.57 55.51
CA ALA A 867 -32.90 32.71 56.59
C ALA A 867 -32.40 33.69 57.66
N THR A 868 -33.20 34.70 57.98
CA THR A 868 -32.81 35.81 58.86
C THR A 868 -33.35 35.71 60.29
N GLY A 869 -34.06 34.64 60.64
CA GLY A 869 -34.61 34.47 61.99
C GLY A 869 -33.59 33.92 63.00
N THR A 870 -33.99 34.01 64.26
CA THR A 870 -33.28 33.60 65.47
C THR A 870 -33.03 32.08 65.49
N PHE A 871 -31.88 31.65 65.98
CA PHE A 871 -31.58 30.25 66.31
C PHE A 871 -32.27 29.85 67.62
N ARG A 872 -32.76 28.61 67.71
CA ARG A 872 -33.38 28.06 68.92
C ARG A 872 -32.88 26.65 69.24
N LEU A 873 -32.84 26.34 70.53
CA LEU A 873 -32.55 25.04 71.11
C LEU A 873 -33.70 24.65 72.06
N GLY A 874 -34.23 23.44 71.91
CA GLY A 874 -35.34 22.92 72.71
C GLY A 874 -36.73 23.49 72.36
N ASP A 875 -36.87 24.31 71.32
CA ASP A 875 -38.15 24.92 70.91
C ASP A 875 -38.11 25.47 69.46
N SER A 876 -39.26 25.76 68.85
CA SER A 876 -39.37 26.59 67.64
C SER A 876 -40.53 27.60 67.75
N ALA A 877 -40.55 28.65 66.91
CA ALA A 877 -41.69 29.57 66.88
C ALA A 877 -43.05 28.94 66.43
N VAL A 878 -43.10 27.62 66.13
CA VAL A 878 -44.27 26.92 65.55
C VAL A 878 -44.53 25.49 66.06
N SER A 879 -43.78 24.98 67.06
CA SER A 879 -43.88 23.59 67.56
C SER A 879 -44.18 23.53 69.07
N THR A 880 -44.18 22.34 69.68
CA THR A 880 -44.00 22.24 71.13
C THR A 880 -42.51 22.23 71.50
N PRO A 881 -42.13 22.69 72.71
CA PRO A 881 -40.78 22.55 73.24
C PRO A 881 -40.41 21.07 73.48
N LEU A 882 -39.10 20.80 73.51
CA LEU A 882 -38.53 19.49 73.86
C LEU A 882 -38.77 19.15 75.33
N ARG A 883 -39.06 17.87 75.60
CA ARG A 883 -39.00 17.23 76.91
C ARG A 883 -37.95 16.14 76.88
N GLY A 884 -36.76 16.53 77.32
CA GLY A 884 -35.53 15.86 76.96
C GLY A 884 -34.31 16.72 77.27
N SER A 885 -33.16 16.26 76.82
CA SER A 885 -31.87 16.95 77.01
C SER A 885 -31.05 16.92 75.73
N VAL A 886 -30.19 17.94 75.53
CA VAL A 886 -29.41 18.13 74.31
C VAL A 886 -27.94 18.38 74.65
N ASP A 887 -27.06 17.74 73.89
CA ASP A 887 -25.62 17.80 74.03
C ASP A 887 -24.91 17.94 72.66
N ASN A 888 -23.68 18.45 72.68
CA ASN A 888 -22.69 18.41 71.58
C ASN A 888 -23.25 18.88 70.23
N LEU A 889 -23.68 20.14 70.20
CA LEU A 889 -24.11 20.85 68.99
C LEU A 889 -22.96 20.99 67.99
N SER A 890 -23.26 20.88 66.70
CA SER A 890 -22.28 20.98 65.62
C SER A 890 -22.89 21.59 64.35
N PHE A 891 -22.10 22.43 63.67
CA PHE A 891 -22.53 23.21 62.52
C PHE A 891 -21.44 23.22 61.44
N TYR A 892 -21.78 22.84 60.20
CA TYR A 892 -20.84 22.75 59.08
C TYR A 892 -21.41 23.46 57.84
N GLN A 893 -20.58 24.21 57.10
CA GLN A 893 -21.00 24.84 55.83
C GLN A 893 -20.78 23.91 54.63
N ALA A 894 -21.18 22.65 54.79
CA ALA A 894 -21.16 21.63 53.76
C ALA A 894 -22.28 20.62 54.01
N ALA A 895 -22.72 19.92 52.97
CA ALA A 895 -23.46 18.68 53.14
C ALA A 895 -22.45 17.58 53.53
N MET A 896 -22.56 17.06 54.75
CA MET A 896 -21.64 16.03 55.26
C MET A 896 -21.97 14.66 54.68
N ALA A 897 -20.94 13.85 54.42
CA ALA A 897 -21.10 12.45 54.03
C ALA A 897 -21.21 11.55 55.26
N GLN A 898 -21.90 10.41 55.11
CA GLN A 898 -22.19 9.45 56.18
C GLN A 898 -20.97 9.12 57.07
N LEU A 899 -19.85 8.68 56.49
CA LEU A 899 -18.62 8.38 57.24
C LEU A 899 -18.17 9.54 58.14
N SER A 900 -18.22 10.78 57.62
CA SER A 900 -17.85 12.00 58.34
C SER A 900 -18.87 12.43 59.41
N LEU A 901 -20.12 11.95 59.34
CA LEU A 901 -21.11 12.10 60.41
C LEU A 901 -20.87 11.08 61.52
N SER A 902 -20.55 9.83 61.14
CA SER A 902 -20.02 8.83 62.05
C SER A 902 -18.81 9.34 62.83
N ASP A 903 -17.90 10.06 62.16
CA ASP A 903 -16.72 10.68 62.78
C ASP A 903 -17.12 11.85 63.70
N ALA A 904 -17.95 12.79 63.22
CA ALA A 904 -18.44 13.94 64.02
C ALA A 904 -19.22 13.51 65.29
N ALA A 905 -19.95 12.39 65.23
CA ALA A 905 -20.62 11.78 66.38
C ALA A 905 -19.62 11.17 67.42
N SER A 906 -18.36 10.98 67.02
CA SER A 906 -17.28 10.40 67.82
C SER A 906 -16.23 11.43 68.29
N GLU A 907 -16.00 12.51 67.54
CA GLU A 907 -14.99 13.54 67.84
C GLU A 907 -15.16 14.19 69.23
N ASN A 908 -16.39 14.28 69.73
CA ASN A 908 -16.68 15.04 70.96
C ASN A 908 -16.49 14.25 72.28
N TYR A 909 -15.60 13.23 72.33
CA TYR A 909 -15.21 12.60 73.60
C TYR A 909 -14.05 13.38 74.25
N PRO A 910 -14.23 14.05 75.42
CA PRO A 910 -13.20 14.87 76.07
C PRO A 910 -12.13 14.00 76.76
N GLY A 911 -11.36 13.26 75.96
CA GLY A 911 -10.33 12.32 76.44
C GLY A 911 -9.62 11.51 75.35
N ALA A 912 -10.10 11.51 74.09
CA ALA A 912 -9.48 10.80 72.97
C ALA A 912 -8.25 11.55 72.41
N GLY A 913 -7.27 11.86 73.26
CA GLY A 913 -6.09 12.66 72.95
C GLY A 913 -4.77 11.87 72.93
N ALA A 914 -4.64 10.90 72.01
CA ALA A 914 -3.38 10.20 71.70
C ALA A 914 -3.37 9.65 70.27
#